data_AF-A0A6A9SXU3-F1
#
_entry.id   AF-A0A6A9SXU3-F1
#
_cell.length_a   1.000
_cell.length_b   1.000
_cell.length_c   1.000
_cell.angle_alpha   90.00
_cell.angle_beta   90.00
_cell.angle_gamma   90.00
#
_symmetry.space_group_name_H-M   'P 1'
#
loop_
_entity.id
_entity.type
_entity.pdbx_description
1 polymer ?
#
loop_
_entity_poly.entity_id
_entity_poly.type
_entity_poly.pdbx_seq_one_letter_code
_entity_poly.pdbx_strand_id
1 'polypeptide(L)'
;MQRRTYLSGLAGIPALGSLGGDVQALTTARTHGDSHHPGPPRFMRADERLVDPLTVDYRRGGGPDGRNTLAPQVPDPERDPENYADDAFQWRVAETPADSDVDGFYESPDEYDYEGDNVAEFDPDVPGVYTLELDAPDGTHELTVRAFPEPPESAGGRPRVNPRGEYDADSGTFTVEANPASAPDSALSSADLDVEFYVDDRDALEESALSVDGATATVDAADLDERAHVYAVASGERHSVSQMVALDPEDGVDHVDQPPEWIENATMYEIFVRSFGSEPGEVDFQYLADNLDYVESLGIDVIWLTPIVEAASHREDRAGGPHGYDTINYFDTADALGSMADFEAFVDACHERDIRVCFDLVINHVDITHPFFEDTETNLQGSKYFNWFERTADGSPNNYFGWDTLMNINYQNVALREHILAAADFWSQRVDGFRCDIAYGVAHDFWKEVREVVVGNDADFFLLDETIPYQAGFAEQEFDIHFDNELHSALVEVGRGGVDATAILDAVEQRRIEGVPDGQVFLQYIENHDTRRYLDDNSLAAEKAAAAATFTLPGIPMVYYGAERAIADYADPRLDEKGHFRSFMNWEEYDEDHLAFYRALGEAREEIDALQFDADLVGAYFEADDEQVLAFGRDAGDQTVVVVLNFAEESKRVDLRGPVGTTDLISGSDVGVDADGETTTVDVDAVAVLETPSLSGLGTHVAGVTDEVGDDTGAGDAAYPEGVATARWT
;
A
#
# COMPACT_ATOMS: atom_id res chain seq x y z
N MET A 1 -6.28 10.96 -28.53
CA MET A 1 -5.79 12.30 -28.10
C MET A 1 -6.93 13.29 -27.86
N GLN A 2 -7.73 12.98 -26.84
CA GLN A 2 -8.42 13.92 -25.96
C GLN A 2 -8.52 13.14 -24.64
N ARG A 3 -7.42 13.08 -23.87
CA ARG A 3 -7.47 12.61 -22.48
C ARG A 3 -8.29 13.62 -21.66
N ARG A 4 -9.06 13.09 -20.71
CA ARG A 4 -10.20 13.75 -20.06
C ARG A 4 -9.79 15.10 -19.46
N THR A 5 -10.47 16.16 -19.89
CA THR A 5 -10.57 17.39 -19.11
C THR A 5 -11.53 17.11 -17.96
N TYR A 6 -11.01 16.86 -16.77
CA TYR A 6 -11.83 16.93 -15.56
C TYR A 6 -12.36 18.37 -15.43
N LEU A 7 -13.68 18.49 -15.36
CA LEU A 7 -14.40 19.76 -15.28
C LEU A 7 -14.19 20.37 -13.90
N SER A 8 -13.23 21.29 -13.81
CA SER A 8 -13.15 22.29 -12.76
C SER A 8 -14.41 23.18 -12.77
N GLY A 9 -15.33 22.93 -11.83
CA GLY A 9 -16.29 23.94 -11.36
C GLY A 9 -15.67 24.61 -10.13
N LEU A 10 -15.11 25.82 -10.21
CA LEU A 10 -15.86 27.07 -10.22
C LEU A 10 -14.96 28.20 -10.71
N ALA A 11 -15.29 28.78 -11.87
CA ALA A 11 -14.64 29.99 -12.37
C ALA A 11 -15.57 31.22 -12.29
N GLY A 12 -15.08 32.27 -11.62
CA GLY A 12 -15.44 33.67 -11.87
C GLY A 12 -15.06 34.57 -10.67
N ILE A 13 -14.35 35.70 -10.77
CA ILE A 13 -13.96 36.65 -11.84
C ILE A 13 -12.89 37.63 -11.21
N PRO A 14 -12.23 38.59 -11.91
CA PRO A 14 -11.14 38.55 -12.91
C PRO A 14 -9.78 39.11 -12.40
N ALA A 15 -8.76 38.89 -13.23
CA ALA A 15 -7.39 39.41 -13.16
C ALA A 15 -7.20 40.92 -12.94
N LEU A 16 -6.17 41.27 -12.16
CA LEU A 16 -5.31 42.46 -12.37
C LEU A 16 -4.02 42.41 -11.52
N GLY A 17 -2.86 42.34 -12.20
CA GLY A 17 -1.63 42.99 -11.74
C GLY A 17 -0.48 42.08 -11.29
N SER A 18 0.53 41.96 -12.15
CA SER A 18 1.86 41.45 -11.80
C SER A 18 2.46 42.14 -10.58
N LEU A 19 3.06 41.38 -9.66
CA LEU A 19 4.30 41.69 -8.92
C LEU A 19 4.61 40.57 -7.91
N GLY A 20 5.70 39.84 -8.16
CA GLY A 20 6.64 39.27 -7.17
C GLY A 20 6.11 38.35 -6.06
N GLY A 21 6.50 37.07 -6.15
CA GLY A 21 6.84 36.16 -5.05
C GLY A 21 5.93 36.15 -3.84
N ASP A 22 5.08 35.13 -3.75
CA ASP A 22 4.73 34.39 -2.54
C ASP A 22 4.06 33.09 -3.01
N VAL A 23 4.67 31.95 -2.70
CA VAL A 23 4.05 30.62 -2.82
C VAL A 23 2.99 30.60 -1.72
N GLN A 24 1.72 30.77 -2.08
CA GLN A 24 0.62 30.48 -1.17
C GLN A 24 0.46 28.97 -1.12
N ALA A 25 0.99 28.35 -0.06
CA ALA A 25 0.59 27.03 0.36
C ALA A 25 -0.93 27.01 0.51
N LEU A 26 -1.60 26.16 -0.26
CA LEU A 26 -2.93 25.69 0.09
C LEU A 26 -2.73 24.91 1.39
N THR A 27 -3.06 25.54 2.50
CA THR A 27 -3.04 24.92 3.82
C THR A 27 -4.40 24.26 3.98
N THR A 28 -4.50 22.99 3.58
CA THR A 28 -5.33 22.05 4.33
C THR A 28 -4.78 22.08 5.75
N ALA A 29 -5.55 22.62 6.68
CA ALA A 29 -5.12 22.71 8.06
C ALA A 29 -4.88 21.28 8.55
N ARG A 30 -3.63 20.97 8.95
CA ARG A 30 -3.34 19.79 9.76
C ARG A 30 -4.36 19.80 10.90
N THR A 31 -5.27 18.85 10.93
CA THR A 31 -6.41 18.89 11.85
C THR A 31 -5.97 18.85 13.31
N HIS A 32 -4.76 18.36 13.59
CA HIS A 32 -4.25 18.17 14.96
C HIS A 32 -2.81 18.66 15.18
N GLY A 33 -2.29 19.53 14.29
CA GLY A 33 -0.89 19.98 14.29
C GLY A 33 -0.45 20.87 15.46
N ASP A 34 -1.20 20.92 16.56
CA ASP A 34 -0.92 21.75 17.75
C ASP A 34 -0.79 20.92 19.05
N SER A 35 -0.85 19.58 19.00
CA SER A 35 -0.89 18.73 20.19
C SER A 35 0.11 17.56 20.19
N HIS A 36 0.49 17.10 21.39
CA HIS A 36 1.28 15.87 21.63
C HIS A 36 0.40 14.67 21.99
N HIS A 37 -0.83 14.61 21.46
CA HIS A 37 -1.75 13.52 21.72
C HIS A 37 -1.11 12.15 21.43
N PRO A 38 -1.47 11.08 22.15
CA PRO A 38 -0.97 9.71 21.88
C PRO A 38 -1.45 9.07 20.56
N GLY A 39 -2.02 9.85 19.63
CA GLY A 39 -2.60 9.37 18.36
C GLY A 39 -4.02 8.80 18.47
N PRO A 40 -4.50 8.08 17.43
CA PRO A 40 -5.86 7.56 17.37
C PRO A 40 -6.10 6.30 18.22
N PRO A 41 -7.36 5.91 18.48
CA PRO A 41 -7.71 4.66 19.18
C PRO A 41 -6.96 3.43 18.65
N ARG A 42 -6.65 2.48 19.53
CA ARG A 42 -5.91 1.26 19.17
C ARG A 42 -6.80 0.02 19.23
N PHE A 43 -6.74 -0.83 18.19
CA PHE A 43 -7.50 -2.07 18.09
C PHE A 43 -6.55 -3.25 17.98
N MET A 44 -6.57 -4.14 18.97
CA MET A 44 -5.62 -5.25 19.08
C MET A 44 -6.27 -6.48 19.71
N ARG A 45 -5.57 -7.62 19.74
CA ARG A 45 -6.01 -8.77 20.53
C ARG A 45 -5.45 -8.72 21.96
N ALA A 46 -6.16 -9.36 22.88
CA ALA A 46 -5.72 -9.49 24.27
C ALA A 46 -4.51 -10.44 24.46
N ASP A 47 -4.05 -11.10 23.39
CA ASP A 47 -2.82 -11.88 23.36
C ASP A 47 -1.71 -11.22 22.52
N GLU A 48 -1.93 -9.99 22.05
CA GLU A 48 -0.97 -9.16 21.33
C GLU A 48 -0.41 -8.07 22.24
N ARG A 49 0.74 -7.52 21.89
CA ARG A 49 1.35 -6.39 22.59
C ARG A 49 1.60 -5.24 21.65
N LEU A 50 1.56 -4.02 22.18
CA LEU A 50 2.14 -2.84 21.56
C LEU A 50 3.58 -2.73 22.05
N VAL A 51 4.53 -3.23 21.26
CA VAL A 51 5.98 -3.24 21.53
C VAL A 51 6.81 -2.89 20.28
N ASP A 52 8.04 -2.40 20.45
CA ASP A 52 9.03 -2.19 19.39
C ASP A 52 10.25 -3.12 19.59
N PRO A 53 10.12 -4.42 19.25
CA PRO A 53 11.20 -5.38 19.50
C PRO A 53 12.44 -5.09 18.64
N LEU A 54 13.63 -5.26 19.24
CA LEU A 54 14.93 -5.17 18.54
C LEU A 54 15.10 -6.11 17.33
N THR A 55 14.33 -7.21 17.28
CA THR A 55 14.42 -8.18 16.18
C THR A 55 13.04 -8.44 15.60
N VAL A 56 12.88 -8.09 14.33
CA VAL A 56 11.71 -8.41 13.52
C VAL A 56 12.13 -9.48 12.50
N ASP A 57 11.65 -10.72 12.64
CA ASP A 57 11.98 -11.82 11.70
C ASP A 57 10.72 -12.60 11.29
N TYR A 58 10.10 -12.15 10.20
CA TYR A 58 8.98 -12.86 9.56
C TYR A 58 9.37 -14.23 8.99
N ARG A 59 10.64 -14.46 8.64
CA ARG A 59 11.10 -15.72 8.02
C ARG A 59 11.17 -16.89 9.01
N ARG A 60 10.98 -16.65 10.31
CA ARG A 60 10.96 -17.67 11.37
C ARG A 60 9.57 -17.97 11.93
N GLY A 61 8.51 -17.56 11.26
CA GLY A 61 7.15 -17.91 11.67
C GLY A 61 6.74 -17.31 13.02
N GLY A 62 7.27 -16.14 13.36
CA GLY A 62 6.69 -15.28 14.39
C GLY A 62 5.65 -14.37 13.74
N GLY A 63 4.37 -14.71 13.85
CA GLY A 63 3.42 -13.65 14.20
C GLY A 63 3.56 -13.35 15.71
N PRO A 64 2.69 -12.58 16.35
CA PRO A 64 1.89 -11.42 15.95
C PRO A 64 2.56 -10.07 16.29
N ASP A 65 3.81 -10.08 16.78
CA ASP A 65 4.45 -8.88 17.32
C ASP A 65 5.15 -8.08 16.21
N GLY A 66 4.37 -7.39 15.37
CA GLY A 66 4.86 -6.28 14.54
C GLY A 66 5.32 -5.12 15.43
N ARG A 67 6.18 -4.24 14.91
CA ARG A 67 6.60 -3.03 15.65
C ARG A 67 5.42 -2.08 15.76
N ASN A 68 4.97 -1.79 16.97
CA ASN A 68 3.88 -0.86 17.22
C ASN A 68 3.95 -0.36 18.65
N THR A 69 3.95 0.94 18.88
CA THR A 69 4.13 1.53 20.21
C THR A 69 3.10 2.61 20.50
N LEU A 70 3.18 3.17 21.70
CA LEU A 70 2.43 4.34 22.10
C LEU A 70 3.36 5.54 22.17
N ALA A 71 3.30 6.40 21.16
CA ALA A 71 4.15 7.57 21.06
C ALA A 71 3.33 8.87 21.17
N PRO A 72 3.86 9.90 21.86
CA PRO A 72 3.36 11.26 21.73
C PRO A 72 3.55 11.75 20.29
N GLN A 73 2.51 12.32 19.70
CA GLN A 73 2.61 12.94 18.37
C GLN A 73 3.51 14.18 18.37
N VAL A 74 4.10 14.47 17.20
CA VAL A 74 4.97 15.63 16.98
C VAL A 74 4.26 16.67 16.11
N PRO A 75 3.71 17.75 16.69
CA PRO A 75 2.91 18.73 15.95
C PRO A 75 3.72 19.59 14.97
N ASP A 76 4.93 20.01 15.35
CA ASP A 76 5.80 20.89 14.57
C ASP A 76 7.17 20.22 14.36
N PRO A 77 7.35 19.46 13.27
CA PRO A 77 8.55 18.66 13.11
C PRO A 77 9.79 19.49 12.73
N GLU A 78 10.84 19.46 13.55
CA GLU A 78 12.11 20.14 13.28
C GLU A 78 13.19 19.22 12.66
N ARG A 79 14.06 19.80 11.81
CA ARG A 79 15.16 19.05 11.15
C ARG A 79 16.31 18.66 12.08
N ASP A 80 16.52 19.37 13.18
CA ASP A 80 17.60 19.10 14.14
C ASP A 80 17.09 19.40 15.55
N PRO A 81 16.13 18.60 16.05
CA PRO A 81 15.50 18.85 17.32
C PRO A 81 16.49 18.66 18.48
N GLU A 82 16.18 19.33 19.58
CA GLU A 82 16.81 19.04 20.87
C GLU A 82 16.03 17.91 21.56
N ASN A 83 16.71 17.14 22.41
CA ASN A 83 16.02 16.09 23.17
C ASN A 83 15.03 16.72 24.16
N TYR A 84 13.88 16.06 24.27
CA TYR A 84 12.90 16.32 25.32
C TYR A 84 13.47 15.96 26.69
N ALA A 85 12.95 16.59 27.75
CA ALA A 85 13.31 16.23 29.11
C ALA A 85 12.69 14.86 29.46
N ASP A 86 13.38 14.04 30.25
CA ASP A 86 12.94 12.68 30.65
C ASP A 86 11.55 12.65 31.32
N ASP A 87 11.08 13.79 31.85
CA ASP A 87 9.77 13.92 32.51
C ASP A 87 8.74 14.69 31.66
N ALA A 88 9.04 14.96 30.38
CA ALA A 88 8.17 15.68 29.46
C ALA A 88 6.91 14.88 29.10
N PHE A 89 7.01 13.54 29.07
CA PHE A 89 5.93 12.64 28.72
C PHE A 89 5.81 11.55 29.80
N GLN A 90 4.62 11.43 30.40
CA GLN A 90 4.37 10.43 31.45
C GLN A 90 3.11 9.64 31.15
N TRP A 91 3.27 8.34 30.99
CA TRP A 91 2.18 7.42 30.69
C TRP A 91 1.61 6.77 31.96
N ARG A 92 0.29 6.61 32.00
CA ARG A 92 -0.41 5.86 33.06
C ARG A 92 -1.62 5.10 32.51
N VAL A 93 -1.96 4.00 33.16
CA VAL A 93 -3.21 3.26 32.89
C VAL A 93 -4.32 3.89 33.74
N ALA A 94 -5.29 4.52 33.09
CA ALA A 94 -6.37 5.26 33.74
C ALA A 94 -7.51 4.34 34.17
N GLU A 95 -8.00 3.55 33.21
CA GLU A 95 -9.08 2.60 33.39
C GLU A 95 -8.74 1.25 32.74
N THR A 96 -9.15 0.17 33.39
CA THR A 96 -8.97 -1.20 32.89
C THR A 96 -10.28 -1.98 32.93
N PRO A 97 -10.43 -3.05 32.13
CA PRO A 97 -11.51 -4.00 32.27
C PRO A 97 -11.56 -4.59 33.70
N ALA A 98 -12.76 -4.90 34.18
CA ALA A 98 -12.97 -5.28 35.59
C ALA A 98 -12.17 -6.52 36.05
N ASP A 99 -11.79 -7.40 35.11
CA ASP A 99 -11.03 -8.63 35.37
C ASP A 99 -9.53 -8.49 35.03
N SER A 100 -9.07 -7.29 34.69
CA SER A 100 -7.66 -6.97 34.41
C SER A 100 -6.86 -6.79 35.70
N ASP A 101 -5.63 -7.31 35.69
CA ASP A 101 -4.59 -7.14 36.70
C ASP A 101 -3.47 -6.16 36.22
N VAL A 102 -3.59 -5.54 35.04
CA VAL A 102 -2.62 -4.56 34.51
C VAL A 102 -2.56 -3.32 35.40
N ASP A 103 -1.35 -2.97 35.86
CA ASP A 103 -1.09 -1.79 36.70
C ASP A 103 0.07 -0.90 36.18
N GLY A 104 0.58 -1.16 34.98
CA GLY A 104 1.67 -0.42 34.36
C GLY A 104 1.92 -0.81 32.90
N PHE A 105 3.00 -0.26 32.34
CA PHE A 105 3.46 -0.51 30.98
C PHE A 105 4.47 -1.66 30.93
N TYR A 106 4.59 -2.26 29.76
CA TYR A 106 5.53 -3.34 29.50
C TYR A 106 6.96 -2.79 29.44
N GLU A 107 7.92 -3.57 29.95
CA GLU A 107 9.35 -3.25 29.90
C GLU A 107 10.07 -4.45 29.27
N SER A 108 10.68 -4.23 28.09
CA SER A 108 11.44 -5.25 27.37
C SER A 108 12.75 -5.58 28.11
N PRO A 109 13.02 -6.85 28.46
CA PRO A 109 14.27 -7.23 29.14
C PRO A 109 15.47 -7.35 28.18
N ASP A 110 15.22 -7.34 26.87
CA ASP A 110 16.22 -7.60 25.83
C ASP A 110 16.80 -6.31 25.23
N GLU A 111 16.20 -5.17 25.55
CA GLU A 111 16.57 -3.83 25.08
C GLU A 111 17.54 -3.09 26.00
N TYR A 112 18.22 -2.09 25.42
CA TYR A 112 19.00 -1.14 26.19
C TYR A 112 18.06 -0.24 27.01
N ASP A 113 18.36 -0.06 28.29
CA ASP A 113 17.67 0.93 29.13
C ASP A 113 18.13 2.33 28.70
N TYR A 114 17.34 2.98 27.85
CA TYR A 114 17.70 4.28 27.26
C TYR A 114 17.65 5.43 28.26
N GLU A 115 17.14 5.20 29.48
CA GLU A 115 16.82 6.19 30.52
C GLU A 115 16.00 7.38 29.96
N GLY A 116 14.72 7.50 30.32
CA GLY A 116 13.88 8.62 29.89
C GLY A 116 13.17 8.40 28.53
N ASP A 117 12.74 7.16 28.27
CA ASP A 117 11.88 6.86 27.13
C ASP A 117 10.57 7.64 27.22
N ASN A 118 10.21 8.25 26.09
CA ASN A 118 9.02 9.09 25.95
C ASN A 118 7.85 8.33 25.29
N VAL A 119 8.15 7.14 24.79
CA VAL A 119 7.25 6.18 24.16
C VAL A 119 6.97 5.07 25.17
N ALA A 120 5.78 4.47 25.12
CA ALA A 120 5.38 3.40 26.01
C ALA A 120 4.97 2.13 25.25
N GLU A 121 5.16 0.99 25.92
CA GLU A 121 4.79 -0.33 25.43
C GLU A 121 3.67 -0.91 26.31
N PHE A 122 2.68 -1.58 25.71
CA PHE A 122 1.47 -1.99 26.41
C PHE A 122 1.11 -3.45 26.14
N ASP A 123 0.80 -4.19 27.21
CA ASP A 123 0.42 -5.62 27.17
C ASP A 123 -0.97 -5.77 27.82
N PRO A 124 -2.07 -5.80 27.05
CA PRO A 124 -3.39 -6.08 27.59
C PRO A 124 -3.45 -7.53 28.10
N ASP A 125 -4.07 -7.75 29.25
CA ASP A 125 -4.15 -9.08 29.86
C ASP A 125 -5.51 -9.76 29.70
N VAL A 126 -6.56 -9.00 29.40
CA VAL A 126 -7.92 -9.50 29.19
C VAL A 126 -8.64 -8.72 28.08
N PRO A 127 -9.61 -9.32 27.38
CA PRO A 127 -10.42 -8.59 26.43
C PRO A 127 -11.25 -7.48 27.10
N GLY A 128 -11.35 -6.32 26.44
CA GLY A 128 -12.14 -5.18 26.91
C GLY A 128 -11.64 -3.86 26.34
N VAL A 129 -12.07 -2.77 26.97
CA VAL A 129 -11.60 -1.41 26.68
C VAL A 129 -10.71 -0.96 27.84
N TYR A 130 -9.54 -0.44 27.50
CA TYR A 130 -8.61 0.23 28.41
C TYR A 130 -8.56 1.71 28.03
N THR A 131 -8.41 2.56 29.05
CA THR A 131 -8.12 3.98 28.85
C THR A 131 -6.72 4.23 29.38
N LEU A 132 -5.83 4.70 28.50
CA LEU A 132 -4.49 5.13 28.84
C LEU A 132 -4.46 6.66 28.90
N GLU A 133 -3.57 7.22 29.69
CA GLU A 133 -3.38 8.67 29.78
C GLU A 133 -1.91 9.02 29.54
N LEU A 134 -1.71 10.08 28.77
CA LEU A 134 -0.42 10.73 28.54
C LEU A 134 -0.46 12.14 29.14
N ASP A 135 0.36 12.38 30.16
CA ASP A 135 0.67 13.73 30.62
C ASP A 135 1.84 14.29 29.79
N ALA A 136 1.55 15.29 28.95
CA ALA A 136 2.46 15.89 27.97
C ALA A 136 2.65 17.42 28.21
N PRO A 137 3.56 18.11 27.49
CA PRO A 137 3.81 19.54 27.70
C PRO A 137 2.60 20.46 27.45
N ASP A 138 1.65 20.04 26.62
CA ASP A 138 0.45 20.76 26.22
C ASP A 138 -0.80 20.39 27.05
N GLY A 139 -0.80 19.25 27.73
CA GLY A 139 -1.94 18.81 28.54
C GLY A 139 -1.89 17.33 28.92
N THR A 140 -2.97 16.86 29.54
CA THR A 140 -3.23 15.44 29.75
C THR A 140 -4.18 14.99 28.65
N HIS A 141 -3.85 13.90 27.98
CA HIS A 141 -4.62 13.32 26.88
C HIS A 141 -4.99 11.86 27.22
N GLU A 142 -6.16 11.41 26.80
CA GLU A 142 -6.63 10.03 26.97
C GLU A 142 -6.48 9.27 25.65
N LEU A 143 -6.28 7.95 25.73
CA LEU A 143 -6.22 7.05 24.58
C LEU A 143 -7.05 5.81 24.87
N THR A 144 -7.95 5.49 23.95
CA THR A 144 -8.75 4.28 23.95
C THR A 144 -7.97 3.12 23.33
N VAL A 145 -7.88 2.01 24.06
CA VAL A 145 -7.33 0.74 23.56
C VAL A 145 -8.40 -0.35 23.69
N ARG A 146 -8.84 -0.89 22.56
CA ARG A 146 -9.81 -1.98 22.47
C ARG A 146 -9.10 -3.31 22.21
N ALA A 147 -9.08 -4.18 23.21
CA ALA A 147 -8.48 -5.52 23.17
C ALA A 147 -9.54 -6.62 22.90
N PHE A 148 -9.52 -7.23 21.71
CA PHE A 148 -10.43 -8.31 21.31
C PHE A 148 -9.98 -9.68 21.84
N PRO A 149 -10.89 -10.67 21.97
CA PRO A 149 -10.51 -12.03 22.34
C PRO A 149 -9.52 -12.69 21.37
N GLU A 150 -8.67 -13.58 21.89
CA GLU A 150 -7.83 -14.46 21.08
C GLU A 150 -8.72 -15.35 20.17
N PRO A 151 -8.43 -15.44 18.87
CA PRO A 151 -9.20 -16.27 17.94
C PRO A 151 -9.02 -17.76 18.26
N PRO A 152 -10.07 -18.60 18.12
CA PRO A 152 -9.91 -20.04 18.23
C PRO A 152 -8.98 -20.59 17.13
N GLU A 153 -8.31 -21.71 17.38
CA GLU A 153 -7.45 -22.38 16.37
C GLU A 153 -8.21 -22.74 15.07
N SER A 154 -9.54 -22.82 15.11
CA SER A 154 -10.40 -23.11 13.96
C SER A 154 -10.86 -21.87 13.18
N ALA A 155 -10.50 -20.66 13.63
CA ALA A 155 -10.93 -19.43 13.00
C ALA A 155 -10.42 -19.35 11.55
N GLY A 156 -11.31 -19.02 10.62
CA GLY A 156 -10.94 -18.67 9.25
C GLY A 156 -10.19 -17.34 9.18
N GLY A 157 -10.15 -16.77 7.97
CA GLY A 157 -9.59 -15.44 7.70
C GLY A 157 -10.27 -14.31 8.48
N ARG A 158 -9.64 -13.14 8.40
CA ARG A 158 -10.05 -11.93 9.14
C ARG A 158 -11.24 -11.25 8.43
N PRO A 159 -12.30 -10.83 9.15
CA PRO A 159 -13.37 -10.03 8.54
C PRO A 159 -12.87 -8.66 8.09
N ARG A 160 -13.64 -7.98 7.26
CA ARG A 160 -13.36 -6.63 6.73
C ARG A 160 -14.52 -5.68 7.05
N VAL A 161 -14.24 -4.39 7.04
CA VAL A 161 -15.21 -3.30 7.06
C VAL A 161 -14.85 -2.30 5.97
N ASN A 162 -15.86 -1.62 5.42
CA ASN A 162 -15.66 -0.53 4.47
C ASN A 162 -16.70 0.57 4.79
N PRO A 163 -16.45 1.37 5.84
CA PRO A 163 -17.44 2.32 6.32
C PRO A 163 -17.72 3.39 5.27
N ARG A 164 -19.01 3.66 5.02
CA ARG A 164 -19.47 4.74 4.15
C ARG A 164 -20.28 5.77 4.91
N GLY A 165 -19.88 7.03 4.76
CA GLY A 165 -20.58 8.15 5.37
C GLY A 165 -21.53 8.84 4.39
N GLU A 166 -22.67 9.31 4.90
CA GLU A 166 -23.58 10.19 4.18
C GLU A 166 -24.05 11.33 5.10
N TYR A 167 -24.25 12.52 4.53
CA TYR A 167 -24.86 13.66 5.22
C TYR A 167 -26.26 13.95 4.68
N ASP A 168 -27.27 13.85 5.53
CA ASP A 168 -28.64 14.25 5.21
C ASP A 168 -28.90 15.68 5.70
N ALA A 169 -28.95 16.63 4.75
CA ALA A 169 -29.21 18.04 5.03
C ALA A 169 -30.64 18.35 5.53
N ASP A 170 -31.62 17.46 5.29
CA ASP A 170 -33.00 17.67 5.75
C ASP A 170 -33.15 17.33 7.24
N SER A 171 -32.46 16.28 7.71
CA SER A 171 -32.41 15.89 9.12
C SER A 171 -31.28 16.60 9.89
N GLY A 172 -30.20 16.98 9.22
CA GLY A 172 -29.00 17.53 9.83
C GLY A 172 -28.14 16.46 10.50
N THR A 173 -28.13 15.25 9.96
CA THR A 173 -27.53 14.07 10.58
C THR A 173 -26.52 13.42 9.62
N PHE A 174 -25.36 13.05 10.16
CA PHE A 174 -24.40 12.17 9.51
C PHE A 174 -24.73 10.72 9.83
N THR A 175 -24.62 9.85 8.83
CA THR A 175 -24.80 8.40 8.97
C THR A 175 -23.52 7.72 8.49
N VAL A 176 -22.99 6.78 9.27
CA VAL A 176 -21.85 5.93 8.91
C VAL A 176 -22.31 4.48 8.90
N GLU A 177 -22.31 3.84 7.73
CA GLU A 177 -22.63 2.42 7.55
C GLU A 177 -21.34 1.61 7.39
N ALA A 178 -21.09 0.64 8.28
CA ALA A 178 -19.79 -0.04 8.36
C ALA A 178 -19.51 -1.06 7.24
N ASN A 179 -20.53 -1.52 6.52
CA ASN A 179 -20.45 -2.54 5.46
C ASN A 179 -19.53 -3.74 5.81
N PRO A 180 -19.85 -4.53 6.86
CA PRO A 180 -19.00 -5.63 7.27
C PRO A 180 -19.03 -6.78 6.27
N ALA A 181 -17.88 -7.42 6.03
CA ALA A 181 -17.75 -8.57 5.15
C ALA A 181 -16.92 -9.70 5.78
N SER A 182 -17.44 -10.92 5.77
CA SER A 182 -16.65 -12.10 6.18
C SER A 182 -15.48 -12.39 5.23
N ALA A 183 -14.45 -13.02 5.76
CA ALA A 183 -13.42 -13.67 4.95
C ALA A 183 -14.02 -14.84 4.13
N PRO A 184 -13.51 -15.11 2.91
CA PRO A 184 -14.02 -16.19 2.05
C PRO A 184 -14.00 -17.59 2.69
N ASP A 185 -13.02 -17.85 3.56
CA ASP A 185 -12.83 -19.13 4.26
C ASP A 185 -13.44 -19.15 5.68
N SER A 186 -14.15 -18.08 6.06
CA SER A 186 -14.82 -18.00 7.37
C SER A 186 -16.04 -18.91 7.47
N ALA A 187 -16.28 -19.43 8.68
CA ALA A 187 -17.51 -20.15 9.00
C ALA A 187 -18.70 -19.21 9.28
N LEU A 188 -18.44 -17.93 9.50
CA LEU A 188 -19.44 -16.90 9.79
C LEU A 188 -19.86 -16.17 8.50
N SER A 189 -21.15 -15.86 8.37
CA SER A 189 -21.63 -14.93 7.34
C SER A 189 -21.46 -13.48 7.79
N SER A 190 -21.50 -12.52 6.87
CA SER A 190 -21.38 -11.09 7.22
C SER A 190 -22.46 -10.63 8.21
N ALA A 191 -23.64 -11.27 8.20
CA ALA A 191 -24.73 -10.97 9.12
C ALA A 191 -24.51 -11.53 10.55
N ASP A 192 -23.52 -12.41 10.73
CA ASP A 192 -23.12 -12.94 12.04
C ASP A 192 -22.01 -12.09 12.71
N LEU A 193 -21.53 -11.03 12.03
CA LEU A 193 -20.49 -10.14 12.55
C LEU A 193 -21.10 -9.06 13.44
N ASP A 194 -20.46 -8.81 14.59
CA ASP A 194 -20.74 -7.66 15.44
C ASP A 194 -19.92 -6.46 14.95
N VAL A 195 -20.48 -5.24 15.04
CA VAL A 195 -19.78 -4.01 14.66
C VAL A 195 -19.72 -3.08 15.88
N GLU A 196 -18.52 -2.59 16.19
CA GLU A 196 -18.25 -1.58 17.22
C GLU A 196 -17.82 -0.27 16.53
N PHE A 197 -18.26 0.88 17.07
CA PHE A 197 -17.89 2.21 16.57
C PHE A 197 -17.20 3.01 17.68
N TYR A 198 -16.20 3.81 17.31
CA TYR A 198 -15.43 4.66 18.23
C TYR A 198 -15.22 6.04 17.62
N VAL A 199 -15.14 7.07 18.47
CA VAL A 199 -14.63 8.38 18.04
C VAL A 199 -13.12 8.38 18.22
N ASP A 200 -12.42 9.15 17.39
CA ASP A 200 -11.02 9.48 17.67
C ASP A 200 -10.89 10.27 18.98
N ASP A 201 -10.03 9.81 19.89
CA ASP A 201 -9.82 10.47 21.19
C ASP A 201 -9.25 11.90 21.06
N ARG A 202 -8.71 12.24 19.88
CA ARG A 202 -8.21 13.58 19.53
C ARG A 202 -9.31 14.59 19.23
N ASP A 203 -10.48 14.11 18.83
CA ASP A 203 -11.57 14.97 18.37
C ASP A 203 -12.41 15.46 19.55
N ALA A 204 -13.03 16.63 19.40
CA ALA A 204 -13.93 17.17 20.42
C ALA A 204 -15.28 16.42 20.53
N LEU A 205 -15.56 15.49 19.61
CA LEU A 205 -16.80 14.71 19.58
C LEU A 205 -16.78 13.66 20.70
N GLU A 206 -17.74 13.76 21.62
CA GLU A 206 -17.87 12.80 22.71
C GLU A 206 -18.53 11.50 22.21
N GLU A 207 -18.05 10.33 22.67
CA GLU A 207 -18.62 9.03 22.29
C GLU A 207 -20.13 8.93 22.57
N SER A 208 -20.62 9.65 23.60
CA SER A 208 -22.05 9.70 23.94
C SER A 208 -22.95 10.38 22.89
N ALA A 209 -22.38 11.08 21.92
CA ALA A 209 -23.08 11.68 20.79
C ALA A 209 -23.36 10.67 19.66
N LEU A 210 -22.65 9.52 19.63
CA LEU A 210 -22.93 8.44 18.68
C LEU A 210 -24.21 7.69 19.06
N SER A 211 -25.14 7.60 18.12
CA SER A 211 -26.28 6.69 18.19
C SER A 211 -26.06 5.52 17.24
N VAL A 212 -25.82 4.33 17.79
CA VAL A 212 -25.53 3.09 17.04
C VAL A 212 -26.74 2.16 17.00
N ASP A 213 -27.11 1.69 15.81
CA ASP A 213 -28.10 0.64 15.56
C ASP A 213 -27.53 -0.41 14.59
N GLY A 214 -27.07 -1.54 15.13
CA GLY A 214 -26.42 -2.58 14.34
C GLY A 214 -25.11 -2.09 13.70
N ALA A 215 -25.01 -2.18 12.38
CA ALA A 215 -23.83 -1.78 11.61
C ALA A 215 -23.89 -0.31 11.14
N THR A 216 -24.72 0.51 11.78
CA THR A 216 -24.90 1.93 11.44
C THR A 216 -24.71 2.80 12.67
N ALA A 217 -23.86 3.83 12.55
CA ALA A 217 -23.72 4.90 13.53
C ALA A 217 -24.29 6.21 12.96
N THR A 218 -24.84 7.05 13.84
CA THR A 218 -25.37 8.37 13.47
C THR A 218 -24.87 9.43 14.43
N VAL A 219 -24.56 10.61 13.90
CA VAL A 219 -24.10 11.79 14.63
C VAL A 219 -24.90 13.01 14.16
N ASP A 220 -25.53 13.73 15.08
CA ASP A 220 -26.20 14.99 14.74
C ASP A 220 -25.14 16.06 14.44
N ALA A 221 -25.26 16.77 13.31
CA ALA A 221 -24.30 17.81 12.93
C ALA A 221 -24.24 18.98 13.93
N ALA A 222 -25.24 19.08 14.81
CA ALA A 222 -25.26 20.07 15.89
C ALA A 222 -24.32 19.72 17.06
N ASP A 223 -23.87 18.46 17.14
CA ASP A 223 -22.91 17.98 18.14
C ASP A 223 -21.45 18.01 17.61
N LEU A 224 -21.27 18.40 16.33
CA LEU A 224 -19.97 18.62 15.70
C LEU A 224 -19.62 20.12 15.72
N ASP A 225 -18.68 20.51 16.57
CA ASP A 225 -18.11 21.87 16.54
C ASP A 225 -17.03 22.01 15.45
N GLU A 226 -16.35 20.91 15.12
CA GLU A 226 -15.30 20.79 14.11
C GLU A 226 -15.34 19.39 13.47
N ARG A 227 -14.41 19.14 12.54
CA ARG A 227 -14.24 17.83 11.91
C ARG A 227 -13.99 16.76 12.99
N ALA A 228 -14.65 15.61 12.85
CA ALA A 228 -14.45 14.46 13.73
C ALA A 228 -14.39 13.16 12.92
N HIS A 229 -13.76 12.14 13.48
CA HIS A 229 -13.52 10.85 12.85
C HIS A 229 -14.23 9.75 13.62
N VAL A 230 -14.93 8.89 12.88
CA VAL A 230 -15.66 7.74 13.44
C VAL A 230 -15.07 6.47 12.86
N TYR A 231 -14.48 5.66 13.74
CA TYR A 231 -13.94 4.35 13.45
C TYR A 231 -15.04 3.30 13.48
N ALA A 232 -14.93 2.30 12.60
CA ALA A 232 -15.73 1.09 12.61
C ALA A 232 -14.81 -0.15 12.66
N VAL A 233 -15.20 -1.14 13.45
CA VAL A 233 -14.51 -2.43 13.54
C VAL A 233 -15.55 -3.55 13.56
N ALA A 234 -15.44 -4.49 12.62
CA ALA A 234 -16.25 -5.71 12.65
C ALA A 234 -15.52 -6.79 13.45
N SER A 235 -16.27 -7.63 14.16
CA SER A 235 -15.71 -8.75 14.92
C SER A 235 -16.59 -9.99 14.85
N GLY A 236 -15.93 -11.15 14.87
CA GLY A 236 -16.52 -12.47 14.94
C GLY A 236 -15.57 -13.41 15.66
N GLU A 237 -15.00 -14.38 14.95
CA GLU A 237 -13.88 -15.18 15.48
C GLU A 237 -12.56 -14.38 15.51
N ARG A 238 -12.45 -13.33 14.68
CA ARG A 238 -11.35 -12.34 14.61
C ARG A 238 -11.97 -10.95 14.49
N HIS A 239 -11.21 -9.88 14.79
CA HIS A 239 -11.61 -8.50 14.48
C HIS A 239 -11.06 -8.05 13.12
N SER A 240 -11.74 -7.15 12.43
CA SER A 240 -11.25 -6.53 11.20
C SER A 240 -10.10 -5.57 11.49
N VAL A 241 -9.37 -5.18 10.45
CA VAL A 241 -8.63 -3.92 10.47
C VAL A 241 -9.64 -2.79 10.66
N SER A 242 -9.33 -1.82 11.51
CA SER A 242 -10.23 -0.67 11.71
C SER A 242 -10.17 0.24 10.49
N GLN A 243 -11.30 0.87 10.19
CA GLN A 243 -11.41 1.88 9.14
C GLN A 243 -12.23 3.04 9.69
N MET A 244 -11.99 4.25 9.22
CA MET A 244 -12.67 5.46 9.67
C MET A 244 -13.31 6.24 8.54
N VAL A 245 -14.26 7.08 8.94
CA VAL A 245 -14.85 8.11 8.09
C VAL A 245 -14.73 9.44 8.84
N ALA A 246 -14.29 10.47 8.13
CA ALA A 246 -14.27 11.83 8.64
C ALA A 246 -15.62 12.52 8.36
N LEU A 247 -16.15 13.17 9.38
CA LEU A 247 -17.40 13.93 9.38
C LEU A 247 -17.05 15.40 9.59
N ASP A 248 -17.34 16.23 8.60
CA ASP A 248 -17.08 17.66 8.61
C ASP A 248 -18.41 18.45 8.52
N PRO A 249 -18.74 19.30 9.51
CA PRO A 249 -19.99 20.05 9.49
C PRO A 249 -20.07 21.09 8.35
N GLU A 250 -18.94 21.49 7.75
CA GLU A 250 -18.87 22.41 6.62
C GLU A 250 -18.73 21.67 5.27
N ASP A 251 -17.87 20.65 5.22
CA ASP A 251 -17.46 19.97 3.97
C ASP A 251 -18.12 18.59 3.73
N GLY A 252 -18.84 18.05 4.72
CA GLY A 252 -19.61 16.81 4.57
C GLY A 252 -18.84 15.57 5.04
N VAL A 253 -18.68 14.58 4.17
CA VAL A 253 -18.06 13.29 4.50
C VAL A 253 -16.80 13.11 3.68
N ASP A 254 -15.75 12.61 4.32
CA ASP A 254 -14.47 12.31 3.69
C ASP A 254 -13.95 10.91 4.11
N HIS A 255 -13.38 10.19 3.14
CA HIS A 255 -12.94 8.79 3.28
C HIS A 255 -11.42 8.73 3.31
N VAL A 256 -10.84 9.26 4.37
CA VAL A 256 -9.39 9.43 4.59
C VAL A 256 -8.55 8.14 4.59
N ASP A 257 -9.20 6.99 4.74
CA ASP A 257 -8.56 5.67 4.71
C ASP A 257 -8.52 5.04 3.32
N GLN A 258 -9.16 5.68 2.35
CA GLN A 258 -9.16 5.23 0.96
C GLN A 258 -7.99 5.85 0.20
N PRO A 259 -7.37 5.10 -0.73
CA PRO A 259 -6.39 5.64 -1.65
C PRO A 259 -6.93 6.84 -2.45
N PRO A 260 -6.08 7.80 -2.85
CA PRO A 260 -6.50 8.86 -3.77
C PRO A 260 -7.08 8.28 -5.08
N GLU A 261 -8.30 8.67 -5.49
CA GLU A 261 -9.02 8.08 -6.65
C GLU A 261 -8.16 7.96 -7.93
N TRP A 262 -7.23 8.90 -8.14
CA TRP A 262 -6.37 8.90 -9.32
C TRP A 262 -5.39 7.71 -9.36
N ILE A 263 -4.99 7.14 -8.21
CA ILE A 263 -3.98 6.07 -8.15
C ILE A 263 -4.55 4.71 -8.51
N GLU A 264 -5.84 4.47 -8.27
CA GLU A 264 -6.50 3.16 -8.44
C GLU A 264 -6.31 2.59 -9.85
N ASN A 265 -6.29 3.48 -10.85
CA ASN A 265 -6.18 3.11 -12.26
C ASN A 265 -4.81 3.45 -12.89
N ALA A 266 -3.85 3.88 -12.08
CA ALA A 266 -2.51 4.25 -12.54
C ALA A 266 -1.69 3.03 -13.01
N THR A 267 -0.74 3.28 -13.91
CA THR A 267 0.36 2.36 -14.25
C THR A 267 1.68 2.93 -13.73
N MET A 268 2.43 2.13 -12.97
CA MET A 268 3.69 2.52 -12.36
C MET A 268 4.91 2.02 -13.14
N TYR A 269 5.96 2.81 -13.21
CA TYR A 269 7.24 2.46 -13.81
C TYR A 269 8.37 2.61 -12.80
N GLU A 270 8.95 1.49 -12.39
CA GLU A 270 10.06 1.47 -11.44
C GLU A 270 11.40 1.66 -12.18
N ILE A 271 12.15 2.68 -11.75
CA ILE A 271 13.46 3.02 -12.28
C ILE A 271 14.51 2.80 -11.18
N PHE A 272 15.36 1.78 -11.37
CA PHE A 272 16.63 1.74 -10.66
C PHE A 272 17.54 2.83 -11.23
N VAL A 273 17.55 4.00 -10.57
CA VAL A 273 18.04 5.27 -11.14
C VAL A 273 19.41 5.15 -11.80
N ARG A 274 20.38 4.52 -11.13
CA ARG A 274 21.76 4.49 -11.61
C ARG A 274 22.02 3.52 -12.77
N SER A 275 21.07 2.63 -13.06
CA SER A 275 21.15 1.66 -14.15
C SER A 275 20.22 1.98 -15.32
N PHE A 276 19.46 3.09 -15.24
CA PHE A 276 18.60 3.52 -16.34
C PHE A 276 19.38 4.03 -17.58
N GLY A 277 20.67 4.34 -17.41
CA GLY A 277 21.60 4.64 -18.50
C GLY A 277 22.14 3.36 -19.15
N SER A 278 23.02 3.53 -20.14
CA SER A 278 23.75 2.41 -20.77
C SER A 278 25.13 2.15 -20.15
N GLU A 279 25.65 3.12 -19.40
CA GLU A 279 26.94 3.05 -18.72
C GLU A 279 26.89 3.57 -17.26
N PRO A 280 27.80 3.09 -16.37
CA PRO A 280 27.87 3.58 -15.00
C PRO A 280 28.12 5.09 -14.93
N GLY A 281 27.33 5.79 -14.11
CA GLY A 281 27.49 7.23 -13.85
C GLY A 281 26.99 8.15 -14.96
N GLU A 282 26.19 7.63 -15.90
CA GLU A 282 25.56 8.41 -16.97
C GLU A 282 24.30 9.15 -16.50
N VAL A 283 23.59 8.59 -15.50
CA VAL A 283 22.27 9.09 -15.09
C VAL A 283 22.38 10.19 -14.04
N ASP A 284 21.82 11.34 -14.37
CA ASP A 284 21.46 12.45 -13.48
C ASP A 284 19.98 12.85 -13.71
N PHE A 285 19.45 13.81 -12.97
CA PHE A 285 18.05 14.24 -13.14
C PHE A 285 17.75 14.81 -14.53
N GLN A 286 18.73 15.42 -15.20
CA GLN A 286 18.57 15.88 -16.58
C GLN A 286 18.46 14.70 -17.55
N TYR A 287 19.24 13.64 -17.33
CA TYR A 287 19.15 12.41 -18.12
C TYR A 287 17.78 11.75 -17.98
N LEU A 288 17.23 11.69 -16.76
CA LEU A 288 15.86 11.20 -16.53
C LEU A 288 14.84 12.07 -17.29
N ALA A 289 14.96 13.40 -17.18
CA ALA A 289 14.09 14.36 -17.89
C ALA A 289 14.15 14.19 -19.43
N ASP A 290 15.36 13.99 -19.98
CA ASP A 290 15.59 13.81 -21.42
C ASP A 290 14.93 12.51 -21.97
N ASN A 291 14.63 11.54 -21.09
CA ASN A 291 13.99 10.27 -21.45
C ASN A 291 12.49 10.23 -21.13
N LEU A 292 11.87 11.31 -20.66
CA LEU A 292 10.43 11.31 -20.32
C LEU A 292 9.52 11.05 -21.53
N ASP A 293 9.92 11.48 -22.74
CA ASP A 293 9.15 11.17 -23.97
C ASP A 293 9.07 9.64 -24.22
N TYR A 294 10.07 8.87 -23.76
CA TYR A 294 10.03 7.41 -23.82
C TYR A 294 9.05 6.83 -22.79
N VAL A 295 9.13 7.29 -21.54
CA VAL A 295 8.25 6.84 -20.45
C VAL A 295 6.78 7.19 -20.75
N GLU A 296 6.51 8.40 -21.24
CA GLU A 296 5.18 8.82 -21.70
C GLU A 296 4.65 7.90 -22.81
N SER A 297 5.52 7.46 -23.73
CA SER A 297 5.13 6.56 -24.82
C SER A 297 4.70 5.15 -24.38
N LEU A 298 4.93 4.79 -23.12
CA LEU A 298 4.47 3.54 -22.51
C LEU A 298 3.09 3.68 -21.84
N GLY A 299 2.57 4.91 -21.70
CA GLY A 299 1.31 5.17 -20.99
C GLY A 299 1.45 5.12 -19.47
N ILE A 300 2.63 5.45 -18.93
CA ILE A 300 2.90 5.47 -17.49
C ILE A 300 2.32 6.71 -16.84
N ASP A 301 1.73 6.54 -15.66
CA ASP A 301 1.15 7.61 -14.85
C ASP A 301 2.04 7.94 -13.64
N VAL A 302 2.81 6.97 -13.13
CA VAL A 302 3.70 7.15 -11.96
C VAL A 302 5.10 6.63 -12.25
N ILE A 303 6.13 7.45 -12.01
CA ILE A 303 7.52 7.00 -11.95
C ILE A 303 7.90 6.76 -10.49
N TRP A 304 8.34 5.55 -10.17
CA TRP A 304 8.99 5.23 -8.90
C TRP A 304 10.51 5.22 -9.08
N LEU A 305 11.20 6.10 -8.39
CA LEU A 305 12.67 6.16 -8.34
C LEU A 305 13.21 5.43 -7.11
N THR A 306 14.20 4.55 -7.32
CA THR A 306 15.02 4.03 -6.20
C THR A 306 15.77 5.16 -5.48
N PRO A 307 16.30 4.98 -4.25
CA PRO A 307 16.64 6.10 -3.36
C PRO A 307 17.49 7.19 -4.02
N ILE A 308 17.01 8.43 -3.95
CA ILE A 308 17.66 9.60 -4.59
C ILE A 308 18.43 10.48 -3.60
N VAL A 309 18.29 10.22 -2.30
CA VAL A 309 18.93 10.98 -1.22
C VAL A 309 20.43 10.66 -1.13
N GLU A 310 21.16 11.52 -0.44
CA GLU A 310 22.59 11.32 -0.19
C GLU A 310 22.82 10.07 0.69
N ALA A 311 23.56 9.10 0.14
CA ALA A 311 23.76 7.77 0.70
C ALA A 311 25.22 7.32 0.53
N ALA A 312 25.77 6.52 1.43
CA ALA A 312 27.19 6.14 1.41
C ALA A 312 27.60 5.32 0.17
N SER A 313 26.66 4.53 -0.37
CA SER A 313 26.90 3.61 -1.47
C SER A 313 27.19 4.32 -2.77
N HIS A 314 26.95 5.63 -2.94
CA HIS A 314 27.29 6.39 -4.17
C HIS A 314 28.75 6.22 -4.64
N ARG A 315 29.61 5.66 -3.79
CA ARG A 315 31.03 5.35 -4.04
C ARG A 315 31.30 3.96 -4.63
N GLU A 316 30.26 3.16 -4.89
CA GLU A 316 30.42 1.83 -5.49
C GLU A 316 30.59 1.90 -7.01
N ASP A 317 31.82 1.67 -7.48
CA ASP A 317 32.16 1.57 -8.91
C ASP A 317 31.80 0.19 -9.52
N ARG A 318 30.74 -0.48 -9.04
CA ARG A 318 30.33 -1.81 -9.51
C ARG A 318 29.13 -1.74 -10.44
N ALA A 319 29.02 -2.76 -11.28
CA ALA A 319 27.89 -2.88 -12.19
C ALA A 319 26.63 -3.27 -11.41
N GLY A 320 25.50 -2.68 -11.77
CA GLY A 320 24.32 -2.60 -10.90
C GLY A 320 24.26 -1.29 -10.10
N GLY A 321 25.29 -0.45 -10.16
CA GLY A 321 25.33 0.89 -9.58
C GLY A 321 25.30 0.92 -8.05
N PRO A 322 25.50 2.11 -7.45
CA PRO A 322 25.25 2.30 -6.03
C PRO A 322 23.74 2.19 -5.77
N HIS A 323 23.33 1.53 -4.68
CA HIS A 323 21.92 1.24 -4.43
C HIS A 323 21.14 2.39 -3.76
N GLY A 324 21.80 3.23 -2.96
CA GLY A 324 21.19 4.39 -2.31
C GLY A 324 20.47 4.13 -0.99
N TYR A 325 20.23 2.88 -0.60
CA TYR A 325 19.59 2.50 0.68
C TYR A 325 20.39 2.78 1.97
N ASP A 326 21.63 3.26 1.88
CA ASP A 326 22.49 3.52 3.02
C ASP A 326 22.61 5.03 3.30
N THR A 327 21.49 5.64 3.67
CA THR A 327 21.31 7.09 3.84
C THR A 327 22.33 7.69 4.80
N ILE A 328 22.88 8.87 4.45
CA ILE A 328 23.74 9.69 5.31
C ILE A 328 23.24 11.13 5.48
N ASN A 329 22.30 11.58 4.66
CA ASN A 329 21.61 12.86 4.82
C ASN A 329 20.23 12.83 4.15
N TYR A 330 19.18 12.95 4.95
CA TYR A 330 17.80 12.98 4.47
C TYR A 330 17.41 14.24 3.70
N PHE A 331 18.09 15.37 3.86
CA PHE A 331 17.62 16.68 3.37
C PHE A 331 18.31 17.16 2.09
N ASP A 332 19.00 16.27 1.39
CA ASP A 332 19.69 16.61 0.14
C ASP A 332 19.63 15.44 -0.84
N THR A 333 19.69 15.78 -2.13
CA THR A 333 19.83 14.78 -3.20
C THR A 333 21.26 14.24 -3.23
N ALA A 334 21.44 13.03 -3.74
CA ALA A 334 22.77 12.50 -3.98
C ALA A 334 23.55 13.39 -4.95
N ASP A 335 24.77 13.81 -4.58
CA ASP A 335 25.62 14.71 -5.38
C ASP A 335 25.81 14.24 -6.84
N ALA A 336 25.81 12.93 -7.05
CA ALA A 336 25.98 12.31 -8.37
C ALA A 336 24.75 12.45 -9.29
N LEU A 337 23.55 12.65 -8.74
CA LEU A 337 22.32 12.79 -9.51
C LEU A 337 22.00 14.24 -9.87
N GLY A 338 22.59 15.20 -9.17
CA GLY A 338 22.34 16.63 -9.36
C GLY A 338 21.87 17.31 -8.08
N SER A 339 21.60 18.60 -8.19
CA SER A 339 21.13 19.41 -7.07
C SER A 339 19.62 19.27 -6.85
N MET A 340 19.14 19.69 -5.68
CA MET A 340 17.69 19.82 -5.40
C MET A 340 16.94 20.59 -6.50
N ALA A 341 17.55 21.63 -7.08
CA ALA A 341 16.92 22.40 -8.16
C ALA A 341 16.83 21.62 -9.48
N ASP A 342 17.78 20.71 -9.74
CA ASP A 342 17.72 19.81 -10.90
C ASP A 342 16.64 18.74 -10.68
N PHE A 343 16.47 18.27 -9.45
CA PHE A 343 15.37 17.36 -9.07
C PHE A 343 14.00 18.00 -9.23
N GLU A 344 13.79 19.20 -8.65
CA GLU A 344 12.52 19.94 -8.78
C GLU A 344 12.20 20.21 -10.27
N ALA A 345 13.19 20.52 -11.10
CA ALA A 345 13.00 20.68 -12.55
C ALA A 345 12.64 19.37 -13.26
N PHE A 346 13.14 18.21 -12.80
CA PHE A 346 12.73 16.90 -13.29
C PHE A 346 11.28 16.60 -12.92
N VAL A 347 10.89 16.83 -11.66
CA VAL A 347 9.50 16.63 -11.21
C VAL A 347 8.55 17.52 -12.00
N ASP A 348 8.87 18.81 -12.18
CA ASP A 348 8.09 19.73 -13.01
C ASP A 348 7.90 19.18 -14.44
N ALA A 349 8.95 18.60 -15.04
CA ALA A 349 8.88 18.02 -16.37
C ALA A 349 8.04 16.74 -16.45
N CYS A 350 7.96 15.96 -15.36
CA CYS A 350 7.04 14.83 -15.22
C CYS A 350 5.59 15.34 -15.14
N HIS A 351 5.33 16.32 -14.27
CA HIS A 351 3.99 16.90 -14.09
C HIS A 351 3.48 17.58 -15.37
N GLU A 352 4.34 18.19 -16.18
CA GLU A 352 3.99 18.72 -17.52
C GLU A 352 3.45 17.65 -18.49
N ARG A 353 3.66 16.36 -18.19
CA ARG A 353 3.21 15.19 -18.95
C ARG A 353 2.14 14.38 -18.22
N ASP A 354 1.56 14.92 -17.15
CA ASP A 354 0.63 14.21 -16.26
C ASP A 354 1.26 12.94 -15.62
N ILE A 355 2.59 12.93 -15.42
CA ILE A 355 3.32 11.84 -14.76
C ILE A 355 3.66 12.27 -13.33
N ARG A 356 3.22 11.48 -12.35
CA ARG A 356 3.51 11.64 -10.92
C ARG A 356 4.84 10.98 -10.57
N VAL A 357 5.49 11.44 -9.52
CA VAL A 357 6.80 10.96 -9.08
C VAL A 357 6.71 10.50 -7.64
N CYS A 358 7.16 9.29 -7.35
CA CYS A 358 7.50 8.85 -6.00
C CYS A 358 8.95 8.37 -5.94
N PHE A 359 9.51 8.31 -4.73
CA PHE A 359 10.81 7.69 -4.52
C PHE A 359 10.84 6.90 -3.21
N ASP A 360 11.89 6.08 -3.07
CA ASP A 360 12.15 5.32 -1.85
C ASP A 360 12.49 6.19 -0.63
N LEU A 361 11.58 6.21 0.34
CA LEU A 361 11.82 6.73 1.68
C LEU A 361 12.43 5.62 2.56
N VAL A 362 13.73 5.74 2.84
CA VAL A 362 14.51 4.75 3.59
C VAL A 362 14.71 5.20 5.03
N ILE A 363 13.79 4.79 5.91
CA ILE A 363 13.75 5.27 7.31
C ILE A 363 13.79 4.14 8.34
N ASN A 364 14.00 2.88 7.95
CA ASN A 364 14.31 1.83 8.92
C ASN A 364 15.74 1.98 9.49
N HIS A 365 16.69 2.39 8.64
CA HIS A 365 18.10 2.35 8.96
C HIS A 365 18.89 3.46 8.24
N VAL A 366 20.11 3.73 8.73
CA VAL A 366 21.11 4.62 8.10
C VAL A 366 22.46 3.92 7.97
N ASP A 367 23.37 4.50 7.16
CA ASP A 367 24.76 4.01 7.13
C ASP A 367 25.54 4.35 8.41
N ILE A 368 26.52 3.52 8.75
CA ILE A 368 27.48 3.79 9.85
C ILE A 368 28.28 5.09 9.69
N THR A 369 28.33 5.68 8.50
CA THR A 369 28.96 6.99 8.26
C THR A 369 27.98 8.16 8.35
N HIS A 370 26.72 7.91 8.74
CA HIS A 370 25.76 8.97 9.05
C HIS A 370 26.32 9.87 10.17
N PRO A 371 26.36 11.22 10.00
CA PRO A 371 26.99 12.12 10.97
C PRO A 371 26.48 11.98 12.41
N PHE A 372 25.18 11.71 12.57
CA PHE A 372 24.58 11.47 13.89
C PHE A 372 25.10 10.19 14.53
N PHE A 373 25.19 9.09 13.76
CA PHE A 373 25.72 7.82 14.27
C PHE A 373 27.21 7.95 14.62
N GLU A 374 28.02 8.59 13.77
CA GLU A 374 29.44 8.87 14.07
C GLU A 374 29.64 9.67 15.36
N ASP A 375 28.73 10.62 15.65
CA ASP A 375 28.74 11.37 16.90
C ASP A 375 28.46 10.46 18.11
N THR A 376 27.53 9.51 17.99
CA THR A 376 27.27 8.52 19.05
C THR A 376 28.48 7.62 19.31
N GLU A 377 29.22 7.23 18.28
CA GLU A 377 30.42 6.39 18.45
C GLU A 377 31.61 7.19 19.00
N THR A 378 31.63 8.50 18.77
CA THR A 378 32.67 9.40 19.27
C THR A 378 32.43 9.82 20.72
N ASN A 379 31.18 10.18 21.05
CA ASN A 379 30.80 10.78 22.34
C ASN A 379 30.05 9.81 23.27
N LEU A 380 29.66 8.62 22.78
CA LEU A 380 28.89 7.61 23.51
C LEU A 380 27.62 8.25 24.12
N GLN A 381 27.29 7.93 25.38
CA GLN A 381 26.14 8.52 26.09
C GLN A 381 26.20 10.05 26.24
N GLY A 382 27.31 10.70 25.86
CA GLY A 382 27.41 12.16 25.80
C GLY A 382 26.88 12.78 24.51
N SER A 383 26.55 11.99 23.50
CA SER A 383 25.90 12.44 22.26
C SER A 383 24.41 12.70 22.49
N LYS A 384 23.87 13.77 21.91
CA LYS A 384 22.40 13.95 21.91
C LYS A 384 21.68 12.91 21.04
N TYR A 385 22.38 12.33 20.07
CA TYR A 385 21.85 11.33 19.16
C TYR A 385 22.01 9.89 19.69
N PHE A 386 22.53 9.70 20.91
CA PHE A 386 22.85 8.35 21.40
C PHE A 386 21.63 7.41 21.39
N ASN A 387 20.47 7.93 21.77
CA ASN A 387 19.19 7.22 21.81
C ASN A 387 18.45 7.22 20.46
N TRP A 388 19.02 7.79 19.39
CA TRP A 388 18.41 7.77 18.05
C TRP A 388 18.67 6.47 17.29
N PHE A 389 19.47 5.56 17.85
CA PHE A 389 19.81 4.29 17.22
C PHE A 389 19.53 3.17 18.18
N GLU A 390 18.99 2.07 17.63
CA GLU A 390 18.71 0.89 18.41
C GLU A 390 20.00 0.30 19.00
N ARG A 391 19.92 -0.18 20.24
CA ARG A 391 21.03 -0.77 20.97
C ARG A 391 20.58 -2.03 21.71
N THR A 392 21.43 -3.04 21.69
CA THR A 392 21.25 -4.24 22.51
C THR A 392 21.41 -3.93 23.99
N ALA A 393 20.93 -4.81 24.89
CA ALA A 393 21.03 -4.64 26.34
C ALA A 393 22.46 -4.34 26.89
N ASP A 394 23.53 -4.63 26.13
CA ASP A 394 24.91 -4.28 26.51
C ASP A 394 25.39 -2.91 25.99
N GLY A 395 24.54 -2.17 25.29
CA GLY A 395 24.78 -0.84 24.70
C GLY A 395 25.38 -0.86 23.30
N SER A 396 25.57 -2.04 22.69
CA SER A 396 26.10 -2.16 21.32
C SER A 396 25.04 -1.75 20.29
N PRO A 397 25.40 -1.06 19.19
CA PRO A 397 24.46 -0.76 18.11
C PRO A 397 23.81 -2.02 17.54
N ASN A 398 22.50 -1.94 17.27
CA ASN A 398 21.77 -2.95 16.52
C ASN A 398 21.79 -2.62 15.03
N ASN A 399 21.75 -3.64 14.19
CA ASN A 399 21.87 -3.48 12.75
C ASN A 399 20.88 -4.34 11.98
N TYR A 400 20.55 -3.88 10.78
CA TYR A 400 19.56 -4.53 9.92
C TYR A 400 20.05 -5.91 9.49
N PHE A 401 19.38 -6.98 9.95
CA PHE A 401 19.71 -8.39 9.65
C PHE A 401 21.20 -8.77 9.73
N GLY A 402 21.98 -8.17 10.63
CA GLY A 402 23.41 -8.46 10.74
C GLY A 402 24.28 -7.76 9.67
N TRP A 403 23.75 -6.80 8.93
CA TRP A 403 24.50 -6.00 7.97
C TRP A 403 25.30 -4.94 8.74
N ASP A 404 26.60 -5.15 8.85
CA ASP A 404 27.51 -4.35 9.68
C ASP A 404 27.52 -2.84 9.39
N THR A 405 26.94 -2.40 8.26
CA THR A 405 26.91 -0.99 7.83
C THR A 405 25.57 -0.30 8.01
N LEU A 406 24.46 -1.03 8.24
CA LEU A 406 23.11 -0.46 8.25
C LEU A 406 22.55 -0.46 9.69
N MET A 407 22.63 0.70 10.36
CA MET A 407 22.24 0.86 11.76
C MET A 407 20.75 1.18 11.86
N ASN A 408 20.02 0.41 12.68
CA ASN A 408 18.59 0.63 12.86
C ASN A 408 18.32 1.92 13.67
N ILE A 409 17.26 2.61 13.28
CA ILE A 409 16.75 3.84 13.88
C ILE A 409 15.83 3.48 15.06
N ASN A 410 15.89 4.22 16.17
CA ASN A 410 15.11 3.95 17.39
C ASN A 410 13.82 4.79 17.49
N TYR A 411 12.68 4.24 17.09
CA TYR A 411 11.39 4.94 17.10
C TYR A 411 10.79 5.18 18.49
N GLN A 412 11.41 4.66 19.55
CA GLN A 412 11.08 5.01 20.95
C GLN A 412 11.55 6.42 21.36
N ASN A 413 12.34 7.11 20.51
CA ASN A 413 12.82 8.46 20.79
C ASN A 413 12.01 9.53 20.02
N VAL A 414 11.24 10.36 20.73
CA VAL A 414 10.39 11.41 20.12
C VAL A 414 11.19 12.45 19.32
N ALA A 415 12.40 12.84 19.74
CA ALA A 415 13.23 13.78 18.97
C ALA A 415 13.71 13.16 17.64
N LEU A 416 13.94 11.85 17.60
CA LEU A 416 14.22 11.15 16.35
C LEU A 416 12.98 11.07 15.46
N ARG A 417 11.81 10.70 16.01
CA ARG A 417 10.54 10.71 15.27
C ARG A 417 10.32 12.06 14.60
N GLU A 418 10.50 13.13 15.35
CA GLU A 418 10.44 14.52 14.89
C GLU A 418 11.39 14.79 13.71
N HIS A 419 12.65 14.37 13.81
CA HIS A 419 13.62 14.51 12.71
C HIS A 419 13.18 13.80 11.42
N ILE A 420 12.66 12.58 11.54
CA ILE A 420 12.21 11.77 10.39
C ILE A 420 10.90 12.34 9.81
N LEU A 421 9.96 12.79 10.63
CA LEU A 421 8.76 13.50 10.17
C LEU A 421 9.13 14.80 9.45
N ALA A 422 10.17 15.52 9.89
CA ALA A 422 10.66 16.70 9.18
C ALA A 422 11.23 16.33 7.80
N ALA A 423 11.81 15.14 7.63
CA ALA A 423 12.23 14.64 6.33
C ALA A 423 11.03 14.30 5.44
N ALA A 424 10.01 13.61 5.97
CA ALA A 424 8.77 13.31 5.25
C ALA A 424 8.04 14.59 4.82
N ASP A 425 7.93 15.58 5.72
CA ASP A 425 7.37 16.91 5.43
C ASP A 425 8.15 17.63 4.31
N PHE A 426 9.49 17.60 4.41
CA PHE A 426 10.34 18.27 3.43
C PHE A 426 10.18 17.70 2.02
N TRP A 427 10.11 16.38 1.89
CA TRP A 427 10.03 15.73 0.59
C TRP A 427 8.61 15.67 0.04
N SER A 428 7.58 15.54 0.87
CA SER A 428 6.19 15.49 0.41
C SER A 428 5.75 16.77 -0.30
N GLN A 429 6.37 17.91 0.00
CA GLN A 429 6.18 19.16 -0.73
C GLN A 429 6.77 19.18 -2.16
N ARG A 430 7.43 18.09 -2.60
CA ARG A 430 8.21 18.02 -3.85
C ARG A 430 7.87 16.83 -4.73
N VAL A 431 7.18 15.83 -4.20
CA VAL A 431 6.83 14.58 -4.92
C VAL A 431 5.38 14.25 -4.63
N ASP A 432 4.85 13.22 -5.27
CA ASP A 432 3.43 12.85 -5.20
C ASP A 432 3.19 11.57 -4.37
N GLY A 433 4.26 10.89 -3.96
CA GLY A 433 4.16 9.72 -3.10
C GLY A 433 5.51 9.25 -2.56
N PHE A 434 5.47 8.32 -1.62
CA PHE A 434 6.64 7.57 -1.17
C PHE A 434 6.45 6.07 -1.38
N ARG A 435 7.50 5.40 -1.85
CA ARG A 435 7.69 3.96 -1.62
C ARG A 435 8.47 3.82 -0.32
N CYS A 436 7.97 3.05 0.63
CA CYS A 436 8.56 2.96 1.96
C CYS A 436 9.34 1.64 2.11
N ASP A 437 10.67 1.76 2.11
CA ASP A 437 11.60 0.64 2.21
C ASP A 437 11.49 -0.05 3.57
N ILE A 438 11.38 -1.37 3.57
CA ILE A 438 11.28 -2.21 4.76
C ILE A 438 10.24 -1.62 5.72
N ALA A 439 9.03 -1.35 5.19
CA ALA A 439 7.97 -0.73 5.97
C ALA A 439 7.65 -1.54 7.24
N TYR A 440 7.76 -2.86 7.16
CA TYR A 440 7.61 -3.79 8.30
C TYR A 440 8.67 -3.65 9.40
N GLY A 441 9.78 -2.97 9.13
CA GLY A 441 10.85 -2.68 10.10
C GLY A 441 10.67 -1.36 10.85
N VAL A 442 9.67 -0.56 10.47
CA VAL A 442 9.29 0.69 11.12
C VAL A 442 7.97 0.47 11.87
N ALA A 443 7.79 1.20 12.98
CA ALA A 443 6.62 1.01 13.83
C ALA A 443 5.32 1.52 13.17
N HIS A 444 4.24 0.75 13.29
CA HIS A 444 2.90 1.06 12.77
C HIS A 444 2.40 2.45 13.19
N ASP A 445 2.54 2.79 14.48
CA ASP A 445 2.14 4.10 15.01
C ASP A 445 2.91 5.26 14.36
N PHE A 446 4.15 5.05 13.94
CA PHE A 446 4.94 6.07 13.25
C PHE A 446 4.50 6.24 11.79
N TRP A 447 4.08 5.16 11.11
CA TRP A 447 3.54 5.29 9.75
C TRP A 447 2.25 6.11 9.71
N LYS A 448 1.41 6.03 10.75
CA LYS A 448 0.24 6.89 10.92
C LYS A 448 0.62 8.38 11.02
N GLU A 449 1.68 8.69 11.77
CA GLU A 449 2.23 10.07 11.83
C GLU A 449 2.80 10.54 10.48
N VAL A 450 3.51 9.65 9.75
CA VAL A 450 3.99 9.96 8.39
C VAL A 450 2.81 10.24 7.48
N ARG A 451 1.76 9.41 7.50
CA ARG A 451 0.53 9.62 6.71
C ARG A 451 -0.09 10.97 7.01
N GLU A 452 -0.28 11.32 8.28
CA GLU A 452 -0.85 12.61 8.69
C GLU A 452 -0.03 13.80 8.17
N VAL A 453 1.30 13.71 8.20
CA VAL A 453 2.18 14.76 7.66
C VAL A 453 2.02 14.90 6.15
N VAL A 454 2.08 13.80 5.40
CA VAL A 454 2.06 13.87 3.93
C VAL A 454 0.68 14.22 3.38
N VAL A 455 -0.39 13.62 3.91
CA VAL A 455 -1.79 13.93 3.53
C VAL A 455 -2.16 15.34 3.97
N GLY A 456 -1.63 15.81 5.10
CA GLY A 456 -1.79 17.20 5.54
C GLY A 456 -1.18 18.21 4.57
N ASN A 457 -0.11 17.82 3.85
CA ASN A 457 0.53 18.65 2.83
C ASN A 457 -0.16 18.56 1.46
N ASP A 458 -0.60 17.36 1.07
CA ASP A 458 -1.37 17.09 -0.16
C ASP A 458 -2.27 15.87 0.05
N ALA A 459 -3.60 16.06 -0.03
CA ALA A 459 -4.57 14.98 0.16
C ALA A 459 -4.53 13.92 -0.96
N ASP A 460 -3.91 14.23 -2.10
CA ASP A 460 -3.69 13.28 -3.20
C ASP A 460 -2.36 12.50 -3.07
N PHE A 461 -1.58 12.72 -2.01
CA PHE A 461 -0.30 12.06 -1.78
C PHE A 461 -0.49 10.60 -1.38
N PHE A 462 0.20 9.67 -2.05
CA PHE A 462 0.09 8.25 -1.75
C PHE A 462 1.31 7.67 -1.01
N LEU A 463 1.06 6.66 -0.20
CA LEU A 463 2.09 5.83 0.43
C LEU A 463 1.99 4.38 -0.07
N LEU A 464 3.13 3.84 -0.50
CA LEU A 464 3.31 2.46 -0.96
C LEU A 464 4.27 1.73 0.00
N ASP A 465 3.83 0.68 0.68
CA ASP A 465 4.69 -0.06 1.60
C ASP A 465 5.48 -1.17 0.92
N GLU A 466 6.71 -1.42 1.39
CA GLU A 466 7.36 -2.71 1.18
C GLU A 466 7.14 -3.62 2.39
N THR A 467 5.97 -4.27 2.46
CA THR A 467 5.70 -5.36 3.41
C THR A 467 5.65 -6.70 2.70
N ILE A 468 6.57 -7.60 3.06
CA ILE A 468 6.73 -8.90 2.38
C ILE A 468 6.85 -10.01 3.45
N PRO A 469 5.83 -10.86 3.64
CA PRO A 469 4.52 -10.80 2.97
C PRO A 469 3.69 -9.58 3.39
N TYR A 470 2.77 -9.16 2.53
CA TYR A 470 1.82 -8.09 2.86
C TYR A 470 0.98 -8.47 4.08
N GLN A 471 0.59 -7.45 4.86
CA GLN A 471 -0.20 -7.64 6.07
C GLN A 471 -1.31 -6.60 6.15
N ALA A 472 -2.53 -7.05 6.45
CA ALA A 472 -3.69 -6.16 6.49
C ALA A 472 -3.57 -5.00 7.48
N GLY A 473 -2.76 -5.14 8.54
CA GLY A 473 -2.51 -4.07 9.51
C GLY A 473 -1.95 -2.79 8.89
N PHE A 474 -1.16 -2.86 7.82
CA PHE A 474 -0.62 -1.69 7.13
C PHE A 474 -1.67 -0.91 6.31
N ALA A 475 -2.89 -1.44 6.17
CA ALA A 475 -4.03 -0.70 5.64
C ALA A 475 -4.79 0.09 6.73
N GLU A 476 -4.36 0.01 8.00
CA GLU A 476 -4.97 0.75 9.10
C GLU A 476 -4.41 2.18 9.16
N GLN A 477 -4.81 3.07 8.24
CA GLN A 477 -4.37 4.48 8.25
C GLN A 477 -2.85 4.67 8.08
N GLU A 478 -2.19 3.76 7.37
CA GLU A 478 -0.76 3.84 7.12
C GLU A 478 -0.48 3.97 5.62
N PHE A 479 -0.90 2.99 4.82
CA PHE A 479 -0.56 2.90 3.40
C PHE A 479 -1.78 2.78 2.49
N ASP A 480 -1.64 3.31 1.27
CA ASP A 480 -2.68 3.28 0.23
C ASP A 480 -2.48 2.10 -0.75
N ILE A 481 -1.21 1.68 -0.94
CA ILE A 481 -0.82 0.66 -1.91
C ILE A 481 0.07 -0.38 -1.25
N HIS A 482 -0.25 -1.65 -1.46
CA HIS A 482 0.44 -2.80 -0.84
C HIS A 482 1.19 -3.65 -1.87
N PHE A 483 2.40 -4.12 -1.54
CA PHE A 483 3.17 -5.02 -2.41
C PHE A 483 2.47 -6.38 -2.55
N ASP A 484 2.16 -6.80 -3.78
CA ASP A 484 1.54 -8.12 -3.99
C ASP A 484 2.57 -9.24 -4.20
N ASN A 485 3.28 -9.58 -3.12
CA ASN A 485 4.30 -10.62 -3.14
C ASN A 485 3.73 -12.03 -3.42
N GLU A 486 2.46 -12.28 -3.07
CA GLU A 486 1.78 -13.56 -3.31
C GLU A 486 1.44 -13.71 -4.81
N LEU A 487 0.87 -12.68 -5.44
CA LEU A 487 0.63 -12.68 -6.89
C LEU A 487 1.94 -12.76 -7.67
N HIS A 488 2.96 -11.98 -7.29
CA HIS A 488 4.30 -12.07 -7.90
C HIS A 488 4.83 -13.51 -7.87
N SER A 489 4.77 -14.16 -6.70
CA SER A 489 5.21 -15.54 -6.54
C SER A 489 4.41 -16.49 -7.41
N ALA A 490 3.08 -16.36 -7.45
CA ALA A 490 2.21 -17.17 -8.29
C ALA A 490 2.56 -17.02 -9.78
N LEU A 491 2.74 -15.79 -10.28
CA LEU A 491 3.07 -15.52 -11.69
C LEU A 491 4.40 -16.18 -12.10
N VAL A 492 5.44 -16.07 -11.26
CA VAL A 492 6.74 -16.73 -11.50
C VAL A 492 6.61 -18.25 -11.49
N GLU A 493 5.86 -18.82 -10.54
CA GLU A 493 5.67 -20.27 -10.43
C GLU A 493 4.85 -20.87 -11.58
N VAL A 494 3.83 -20.15 -12.06
CA VAL A 494 3.02 -20.55 -13.22
C VAL A 494 3.85 -20.48 -14.51
N GLY A 495 4.63 -19.41 -14.68
CA GLY A 495 5.50 -19.22 -15.85
C GLY A 495 6.48 -20.38 -16.06
N ARG A 496 7.04 -20.93 -14.98
CA ARG A 496 7.98 -22.05 -15.03
C ARG A 496 7.32 -23.42 -15.05
N GLY A 497 5.99 -23.48 -15.03
CA GLY A 497 5.21 -24.72 -14.93
C GLY A 497 5.36 -25.44 -13.60
N GLY A 498 5.62 -24.70 -12.52
CA GLY A 498 5.76 -25.22 -11.16
C GLY A 498 4.42 -25.46 -10.45
N VAL A 499 3.41 -24.65 -10.78
CA VAL A 499 2.03 -24.72 -10.29
C VAL A 499 1.03 -24.48 -11.42
N ASP A 500 -0.23 -24.83 -11.18
CA ASP A 500 -1.36 -24.56 -12.09
C ASP A 500 -1.70 -23.06 -12.12
N ALA A 501 -2.15 -22.56 -13.27
CA ALA A 501 -2.44 -21.14 -13.48
C ALA A 501 -3.58 -20.61 -12.59
N THR A 502 -4.44 -21.46 -12.02
CA THR A 502 -5.46 -21.08 -11.02
C THR A 502 -4.85 -20.47 -9.75
N ALA A 503 -3.58 -20.73 -9.44
CA ALA A 503 -2.87 -20.12 -8.33
C ALA A 503 -2.85 -18.57 -8.40
N ILE A 504 -3.02 -17.98 -9.59
CA ILE A 504 -3.14 -16.54 -9.79
C ILE A 504 -4.42 -16.00 -9.13
N LEU A 505 -5.55 -16.69 -9.29
CA LEU A 505 -6.81 -16.28 -8.68
C LEU A 505 -6.81 -16.55 -7.17
N ASP A 506 -6.19 -17.65 -6.74
CA ASP A 506 -6.00 -17.95 -5.31
C ASP A 506 -5.19 -16.84 -4.63
N ALA A 507 -4.14 -16.31 -5.27
CA ALA A 507 -3.34 -15.20 -4.74
C ALA A 507 -4.15 -13.90 -4.59
N VAL A 508 -5.07 -13.61 -5.52
CA VAL A 508 -5.97 -12.45 -5.39
C VAL A 508 -7.01 -12.65 -4.30
N GLU A 509 -7.57 -13.86 -4.13
CA GLU A 509 -8.50 -14.18 -3.05
C GLU A 509 -7.83 -14.12 -1.67
N GLN A 510 -6.53 -14.43 -1.59
CA GLN A 510 -5.75 -14.37 -0.36
C GLN A 510 -5.78 -12.98 0.30
N ARG A 511 -5.86 -11.90 -0.49
CA ARG A 511 -5.98 -10.52 0.02
C ARG A 511 -7.19 -10.36 0.96
N ARG A 512 -8.32 -10.97 0.58
CA ARG A 512 -9.59 -10.96 1.35
C ARG A 512 -9.56 -11.91 2.54
N ILE A 513 -8.81 -13.01 2.46
CA ILE A 513 -8.60 -13.95 3.57
C ILE A 513 -7.73 -13.31 4.66
N GLU A 514 -6.69 -12.57 4.27
CA GLU A 514 -5.84 -11.79 5.18
C GLU A 514 -6.62 -10.65 5.88
N GLY A 515 -7.72 -10.22 5.27
CA GLY A 515 -8.62 -9.20 5.80
C GLY A 515 -8.19 -7.77 5.47
N VAL A 516 -7.47 -7.58 4.36
CA VAL A 516 -7.16 -6.26 3.82
C VAL A 516 -8.48 -5.57 3.44
N PRO A 517 -8.79 -4.37 3.95
CA PRO A 517 -10.04 -3.66 3.66
C PRO A 517 -10.36 -3.57 2.17
N ASP A 518 -11.64 -3.62 1.82
CA ASP A 518 -12.08 -3.45 0.43
C ASP A 518 -11.80 -1.99 -0.01
N GLY A 519 -11.27 -1.79 -1.22
CA GLY A 519 -10.84 -0.48 -1.74
C GLY A 519 -9.33 -0.23 -1.68
N GLN A 520 -8.58 -1.02 -0.90
CA GLN A 520 -7.12 -0.94 -0.86
C GLN A 520 -6.49 -1.41 -2.18
N VAL A 521 -5.41 -0.74 -2.60
CA VAL A 521 -4.75 -1.00 -3.89
C VAL A 521 -3.56 -1.92 -3.71
N PHE A 522 -3.32 -2.79 -4.69
CA PHE A 522 -2.15 -3.69 -4.71
C PHE A 522 -1.24 -3.35 -5.89
N LEU A 523 0.07 -3.22 -5.62
CA LEU A 523 1.11 -3.10 -6.62
C LEU A 523 1.40 -4.48 -7.23
N GLN A 524 1.10 -4.66 -8.50
CA GLN A 524 1.24 -5.93 -9.21
C GLN A 524 2.45 -5.89 -10.13
N TYR A 525 3.41 -6.79 -9.90
CA TYR A 525 4.67 -6.80 -10.61
C TYR A 525 5.15 -8.23 -10.89
N ILE A 526 5.87 -8.40 -11.99
CA ILE A 526 6.50 -9.68 -12.37
C ILE A 526 7.98 -9.73 -11.98
N GLU A 527 8.61 -8.58 -11.80
CA GLU A 527 10.00 -8.39 -11.38
C GLU A 527 10.18 -6.96 -10.85
N ASN A 528 11.21 -6.73 -10.05
CA ASN A 528 11.67 -5.45 -9.51
C ASN A 528 13.19 -5.47 -9.27
N HIS A 529 13.74 -4.42 -8.65
CA HIS A 529 15.18 -4.29 -8.37
C HIS A 529 15.78 -5.24 -7.31
N ASP A 530 15.00 -6.11 -6.67
CA ASP A 530 15.44 -7.10 -5.67
C ASP A 530 15.10 -8.55 -6.04
N THR A 531 14.33 -8.75 -7.11
CA THR A 531 14.06 -10.06 -7.71
C THR A 531 14.93 -10.31 -8.93
N ARG A 532 15.15 -11.58 -9.30
CA ARG A 532 15.74 -11.91 -10.61
C ARG A 532 14.86 -11.39 -11.75
N ARG A 533 15.45 -11.13 -12.92
CA ARG A 533 14.64 -10.87 -14.11
C ARG A 533 13.80 -12.11 -14.43
N TYR A 534 12.55 -11.89 -14.75
CA TYR A 534 11.55 -12.92 -15.01
C TYR A 534 12.03 -13.88 -16.13
N LEU A 535 12.69 -13.34 -17.16
CA LEU A 535 13.24 -14.09 -18.30
C LEU A 535 14.41 -15.03 -17.97
N ASP A 536 15.03 -14.92 -16.79
CA ASP A 536 16.11 -15.85 -16.44
C ASP A 536 15.60 -17.21 -16.01
N ASP A 537 14.39 -17.23 -15.46
CA ASP A 537 13.74 -18.44 -14.98
C ASP A 537 12.55 -18.85 -15.88
N ASN A 538 12.09 -17.98 -16.80
CA ASN A 538 10.89 -18.18 -17.63
C ASN A 538 11.09 -17.84 -19.12
N SER A 539 10.12 -18.23 -19.95
CA SER A 539 10.11 -17.92 -21.39
C SER A 539 9.53 -16.53 -21.69
N LEU A 540 9.81 -15.99 -22.88
CA LEU A 540 9.22 -14.74 -23.36
C LEU A 540 7.69 -14.82 -23.47
N ALA A 541 7.13 -15.99 -23.81
CA ALA A 541 5.67 -16.18 -23.86
C ALA A 541 5.07 -16.07 -22.46
N ALA A 542 5.71 -16.70 -21.47
CA ALA A 542 5.32 -16.62 -20.07
C ALA A 542 5.44 -15.19 -19.51
N GLU A 543 6.44 -14.41 -19.93
CA GLU A 543 6.58 -13.01 -19.50
C GLU A 543 5.42 -12.17 -20.05
N LYS A 544 5.07 -12.33 -21.32
CA LYS A 544 3.93 -11.63 -21.92
C LYS A 544 2.62 -11.97 -21.23
N ALA A 545 2.40 -13.24 -20.88
CA ALA A 545 1.21 -13.67 -20.14
C ALA A 545 1.20 -13.11 -18.71
N ALA A 546 2.36 -13.09 -18.03
CA ALA A 546 2.49 -12.54 -16.68
C ALA A 546 2.25 -11.03 -16.64
N ALA A 547 2.85 -10.28 -17.58
CA ALA A 547 2.58 -8.85 -17.75
C ALA A 547 1.11 -8.61 -18.10
N ALA A 548 0.51 -9.38 -19.00
CA ALA A 548 -0.91 -9.25 -19.28
C ALA A 548 -1.78 -9.51 -18.04
N ALA A 549 -1.39 -10.44 -17.15
CA ALA A 549 -2.08 -10.66 -15.89
C ALA A 549 -2.10 -9.40 -15.02
N THR A 550 -0.96 -8.71 -14.85
CA THR A 550 -0.89 -7.51 -14.00
C THR A 550 -1.72 -6.34 -14.55
N PHE A 551 -1.86 -6.24 -15.88
CA PHE A 551 -2.69 -5.21 -16.50
C PHE A 551 -4.19 -5.51 -16.51
N THR A 552 -4.58 -6.78 -16.28
CA THR A 552 -5.97 -7.25 -16.42
C THR A 552 -6.61 -7.71 -15.11
N LEU A 553 -5.86 -7.78 -14.01
CA LEU A 553 -6.35 -8.06 -12.66
C LEU A 553 -6.64 -6.75 -11.88
N PRO A 554 -7.45 -6.79 -10.81
CA PRO A 554 -7.72 -5.61 -9.98
C PRO A 554 -6.51 -5.24 -9.12
N GLY A 555 -5.98 -4.03 -9.33
CA GLY A 555 -4.75 -3.48 -8.73
C GLY A 555 -3.97 -2.68 -9.77
N ILE A 556 -2.81 -2.12 -9.41
CA ILE A 556 -2.01 -1.29 -10.31
C ILE A 556 -0.85 -2.09 -10.91
N PRO A 557 -0.68 -2.13 -12.25
CA PRO A 557 0.47 -2.76 -12.86
C PRO A 557 1.72 -1.90 -12.67
N MET A 558 2.81 -2.56 -12.31
CA MET A 558 4.15 -1.99 -12.29
C MET A 558 5.03 -2.63 -13.35
N VAL A 559 5.71 -1.81 -14.14
CA VAL A 559 6.74 -2.23 -15.08
C VAL A 559 8.11 -1.83 -14.54
N TYR A 560 8.96 -2.80 -14.23
CA TYR A 560 10.35 -2.55 -13.88
C TYR A 560 11.16 -2.25 -15.13
N TYR A 561 12.01 -1.21 -15.10
CA TYR A 561 12.69 -0.74 -16.30
C TYR A 561 13.41 -1.87 -17.04
N GLY A 562 13.16 -1.97 -18.35
CA GLY A 562 13.76 -2.97 -19.22
C GLY A 562 12.97 -4.27 -19.37
N ALA A 563 11.95 -4.54 -18.53
CA ALA A 563 11.03 -5.66 -18.75
C ALA A 563 10.33 -5.52 -20.11
N GLU A 564 9.87 -4.31 -20.42
CA GLU A 564 9.25 -3.94 -21.70
C GLU A 564 10.21 -4.02 -22.91
N ARG A 565 11.50 -4.19 -22.66
CA ARG A 565 12.55 -4.40 -23.66
C ARG A 565 13.21 -5.78 -23.59
N ALA A 566 12.60 -6.71 -22.86
CA ALA A 566 13.07 -8.09 -22.69
C ALA A 566 14.52 -8.17 -22.19
N ILE A 567 14.89 -7.32 -21.23
CA ILE A 567 16.19 -7.43 -20.55
C ILE A 567 16.18 -8.71 -19.71
N ALA A 568 17.16 -9.57 -19.95
CA ALA A 568 17.47 -10.76 -19.16
C ALA A 568 18.93 -10.70 -18.67
N ASP A 569 19.24 -11.36 -17.56
CA ASP A 569 20.48 -11.14 -16.78
C ASP A 569 21.76 -11.57 -17.53
N TYR A 570 21.67 -12.42 -18.55
CA TYR A 570 22.84 -13.17 -19.06
C TYR A 570 23.67 -12.52 -20.18
N ALA A 571 23.45 -11.25 -20.51
CA ALA A 571 24.15 -10.61 -21.64
C ALA A 571 25.33 -9.69 -21.25
N ASP A 572 25.43 -9.19 -20.01
CA ASP A 572 26.42 -8.18 -19.66
C ASP A 572 27.62 -8.73 -18.84
N PRO A 573 28.82 -8.88 -19.45
CA PRO A 573 30.02 -9.33 -18.75
C PRO A 573 30.56 -8.35 -17.70
N ARG A 574 29.93 -7.18 -17.52
CA ARG A 574 30.26 -6.19 -16.49
C ARG A 574 29.63 -6.54 -15.12
N LEU A 575 28.56 -7.33 -15.07
CA LEU A 575 27.77 -7.62 -13.86
C LEU A 575 28.36 -8.78 -13.02
N ASP A 576 28.26 -8.67 -11.69
CA ASP A 576 28.58 -9.75 -10.74
C ASP A 576 27.33 -10.56 -10.34
N GLU A 577 27.48 -11.59 -9.49
CA GLU A 577 26.38 -12.47 -9.04
C GLU A 577 25.15 -11.75 -8.44
N LYS A 578 25.29 -10.50 -7.98
CA LYS A 578 24.20 -9.68 -7.44
C LYS A 578 23.74 -8.56 -8.38
N GLY A 579 24.60 -8.07 -9.28
CA GLY A 579 24.28 -7.00 -10.23
C GLY A 579 23.37 -7.41 -11.39
N HIS A 580 23.00 -8.68 -11.46
CA HIS A 580 22.26 -9.28 -12.56
C HIS A 580 20.89 -8.62 -12.79
N PHE A 581 20.05 -8.49 -11.76
CA PHE A 581 18.73 -7.88 -11.86
C PHE A 581 18.72 -6.34 -11.97
N ARG A 582 19.88 -5.68 -11.91
CA ARG A 582 20.06 -4.21 -12.05
C ARG A 582 20.86 -3.85 -13.30
N SER A 583 20.70 -4.65 -14.35
CA SER A 583 21.34 -4.50 -15.66
C SER A 583 21.10 -3.12 -16.29
N PHE A 584 22.08 -2.59 -17.02
CA PHE A 584 21.90 -1.32 -17.74
C PHE A 584 20.82 -1.39 -18.81
N MET A 585 20.10 -0.28 -19.01
CA MET A 585 19.05 -0.17 -20.01
C MET A 585 19.59 -0.35 -21.44
N ASN A 586 18.91 -1.15 -22.26
CA ASN A 586 19.29 -1.47 -23.64
C ASN A 586 18.72 -0.46 -24.65
N TRP A 587 19.20 0.79 -24.59
CA TRP A 587 18.72 1.87 -25.45
C TRP A 587 18.88 1.62 -26.96
N GLU A 588 19.93 0.89 -27.38
CA GLU A 588 20.30 0.70 -28.79
C GLU A 588 19.67 -0.53 -29.48
N GLU A 589 19.58 -1.69 -28.80
CA GLU A 589 19.14 -2.97 -29.40
C GLU A 589 18.11 -3.65 -28.48
N TYR A 590 16.88 -3.77 -28.98
CA TYR A 590 15.74 -4.34 -28.26
C TYR A 590 14.72 -4.94 -29.24
N ASP A 591 13.79 -5.74 -28.73
CA ASP A 591 12.69 -6.32 -29.50
C ASP A 591 11.53 -5.30 -29.63
N GLU A 592 11.34 -4.74 -30.83
CA GLU A 592 10.28 -3.77 -31.10
C GLU A 592 8.86 -4.35 -30.94
N ASP A 593 8.66 -5.64 -31.23
CA ASP A 593 7.36 -6.30 -31.12
C ASP A 593 7.00 -6.55 -29.64
N HIS A 594 8.01 -6.81 -28.80
CA HIS A 594 7.83 -6.91 -27.34
C HIS A 594 7.49 -5.55 -26.71
N LEU A 595 8.22 -4.50 -27.09
CA LEU A 595 7.91 -3.15 -26.63
C LEU A 595 6.51 -2.69 -27.09
N ALA A 596 6.13 -3.01 -28.33
CA ALA A 596 4.79 -2.71 -28.83
C ALA A 596 3.69 -3.45 -28.06
N PHE A 597 3.96 -4.67 -27.57
CA PHE A 597 3.03 -5.41 -26.73
C PHE A 597 2.78 -4.71 -25.39
N TYR A 598 3.81 -4.25 -24.68
CA TYR A 598 3.63 -3.50 -23.43
C TYR A 598 2.86 -2.19 -23.64
N ARG A 599 3.12 -1.47 -24.73
CA ARG A 599 2.32 -0.28 -25.10
C ARG A 599 0.85 -0.62 -25.30
N ALA A 600 0.57 -1.73 -25.99
CA ALA A 600 -0.80 -2.19 -26.21
C ALA A 600 -1.50 -2.59 -24.90
N LEU A 601 -0.78 -3.11 -23.90
CA LEU A 601 -1.33 -3.38 -22.57
C LEU A 601 -1.76 -2.09 -21.86
N GLY A 602 -0.90 -1.06 -21.88
CA GLY A 602 -1.22 0.26 -21.32
C GLY A 602 -2.43 0.92 -22.00
N GLU A 603 -2.45 0.91 -23.35
CA GLU A 603 -3.59 1.41 -24.14
C GLU A 603 -4.88 0.63 -23.84
N ALA A 604 -4.80 -0.71 -23.78
CA ALA A 604 -5.96 -1.55 -23.50
C ALA A 604 -6.53 -1.31 -22.09
N ARG A 605 -5.66 -1.15 -21.08
CA ARG A 605 -6.10 -0.82 -19.73
C ARG A 605 -6.82 0.53 -19.72
N GLU A 606 -6.27 1.55 -20.38
CA GLU A 606 -6.90 2.88 -20.46
C GLU A 606 -8.25 2.88 -21.20
N GLU A 607 -8.39 2.08 -22.27
CA GLU A 607 -9.58 2.12 -23.14
C GLU A 607 -10.70 1.13 -22.75
N ILE A 608 -10.39 0.08 -21.98
CA ILE A 608 -11.34 -0.98 -21.61
C ILE A 608 -11.74 -0.79 -20.15
N ASP A 609 -12.96 -0.29 -19.92
CA ASP A 609 -13.52 -0.04 -18.58
C ASP A 609 -13.49 -1.31 -17.71
N ALA A 610 -13.70 -2.49 -18.31
CA ALA A 610 -13.63 -3.77 -17.58
C ALA A 610 -12.21 -4.13 -17.07
N LEU A 611 -11.14 -3.47 -17.52
CA LEU A 611 -9.79 -3.72 -17.01
C LEU A 611 -9.39 -2.76 -15.87
N GLN A 612 -10.20 -1.73 -15.61
CA GLN A 612 -10.00 -0.75 -14.53
C GLN A 612 -10.15 -1.41 -13.15
N PHE A 613 -9.71 -0.74 -12.10
CA PHE A 613 -9.64 -1.24 -10.72
C PHE A 613 -10.98 -1.75 -10.18
N ASP A 614 -12.04 -0.95 -10.32
CA ASP A 614 -13.37 -1.22 -9.73
C ASP A 614 -14.14 -2.36 -10.41
N ALA A 615 -13.70 -2.84 -11.57
CA ALA A 615 -14.40 -3.90 -12.27
C ALA A 615 -14.30 -5.24 -11.51
N ASP A 616 -15.43 -5.90 -11.29
CA ASP A 616 -15.50 -7.17 -10.56
C ASP A 616 -14.65 -8.25 -11.24
N LEU A 617 -14.06 -9.14 -10.45
CA LEU A 617 -13.28 -10.31 -10.87
C LEU A 617 -14.06 -11.61 -10.61
N VAL A 618 -14.37 -12.32 -11.68
CA VAL A 618 -15.16 -13.56 -11.64
C VAL A 618 -14.36 -14.71 -12.26
N GLY A 619 -14.43 -15.92 -11.71
CA GLY A 619 -13.85 -17.08 -12.38
C GLY A 619 -14.57 -17.37 -13.71
N ALA A 620 -13.85 -17.91 -14.70
CA ALA A 620 -14.45 -18.36 -15.97
C ALA A 620 -14.41 -19.89 -16.12
N TYR A 621 -15.38 -20.44 -16.84
CA TYR A 621 -15.53 -21.85 -17.16
C TYR A 621 -14.90 -22.02 -18.53
N PHE A 622 -13.77 -22.69 -18.54
CA PHE A 622 -13.02 -22.97 -19.74
C PHE A 622 -12.54 -24.43 -19.75
N GLU A 623 -12.25 -24.94 -20.94
CA GLU A 623 -11.54 -26.20 -21.13
C GLU A 623 -10.28 -25.91 -21.97
N ALA A 624 -9.12 -26.32 -21.45
CA ALA A 624 -7.82 -26.25 -22.11
C ALA A 624 -7.05 -27.55 -21.80
N ASP A 625 -6.12 -27.93 -22.68
CA ASP A 625 -5.30 -29.14 -22.52
C ASP A 625 -3.97 -28.89 -21.79
N ASP A 626 -3.86 -27.77 -21.06
CA ASP A 626 -2.66 -27.33 -20.37
C ASP A 626 -2.99 -26.59 -19.06
N GLU A 627 -2.23 -26.90 -18.00
CA GLU A 627 -2.35 -26.32 -16.65
C GLU A 627 -1.76 -24.89 -16.59
N GLN A 628 -1.05 -24.45 -17.63
CA GLN A 628 -0.51 -23.10 -17.76
C GLN A 628 -1.48 -22.11 -18.45
N VAL A 629 -2.74 -22.49 -18.62
CA VAL A 629 -3.80 -21.65 -19.19
C VAL A 629 -4.80 -21.28 -18.10
N LEU A 630 -5.15 -19.99 -18.03
CA LEU A 630 -6.18 -19.46 -17.14
C LEU A 630 -7.19 -18.64 -17.93
N ALA A 631 -8.47 -18.75 -17.58
CA ALA A 631 -9.46 -17.75 -17.98
C ALA A 631 -10.24 -17.21 -16.77
N PHE A 632 -10.50 -15.91 -16.79
CA PHE A 632 -11.33 -15.21 -15.81
C PHE A 632 -12.14 -14.11 -16.48
N GLY A 633 -13.20 -13.65 -15.83
CA GLY A 633 -14.05 -12.57 -16.27
C GLY A 633 -13.76 -11.28 -15.50
N ARG A 634 -13.91 -10.15 -16.19
CA ARG A 634 -14.00 -8.83 -15.57
C ARG A 634 -15.32 -8.16 -15.92
N ASP A 635 -15.98 -7.53 -14.95
CA ASP A 635 -17.29 -6.89 -15.12
C ASP A 635 -17.32 -5.46 -14.58
N ALA A 636 -17.47 -4.48 -15.47
CA ALA A 636 -17.70 -3.07 -15.13
C ALA A 636 -19.20 -2.70 -15.26
N GLY A 637 -20.10 -3.68 -15.31
CA GLY A 637 -21.54 -3.51 -15.46
C GLY A 637 -21.99 -3.23 -16.90
N ASP A 638 -21.47 -2.15 -17.51
CA ASP A 638 -21.78 -1.79 -18.90
C ASP A 638 -20.83 -2.46 -19.93
N GLN A 639 -19.66 -2.91 -19.47
CA GLN A 639 -18.70 -3.67 -20.27
C GLN A 639 -18.22 -4.89 -19.48
N THR A 640 -18.20 -6.03 -20.16
CA THR A 640 -17.83 -7.30 -19.56
C THR A 640 -16.91 -8.05 -20.52
N VAL A 641 -15.79 -8.56 -20.01
CA VAL A 641 -14.78 -9.27 -20.81
C VAL A 641 -14.39 -10.60 -20.18
N VAL A 642 -13.95 -11.54 -21.01
CA VAL A 642 -13.21 -12.73 -20.60
C VAL A 642 -11.75 -12.51 -20.98
N VAL A 643 -10.87 -12.64 -20.00
CA VAL A 643 -9.42 -12.63 -20.19
C VAL A 643 -8.96 -14.08 -20.21
N VAL A 644 -8.17 -14.44 -21.22
CA VAL A 644 -7.51 -15.74 -21.32
C VAL A 644 -6.01 -15.51 -21.33
N LEU A 645 -5.29 -16.14 -20.41
CA LEU A 645 -3.83 -16.10 -20.30
C LEU A 645 -3.25 -17.46 -20.67
N ASN A 646 -2.17 -17.47 -21.45
CA ASN A 646 -1.43 -18.67 -21.82
C ASN A 646 0.06 -18.47 -21.54
N PHE A 647 0.57 -19.15 -20.51
CA PHE A 647 1.98 -19.07 -20.13
C PHE A 647 2.88 -20.06 -20.90
N ALA A 648 2.31 -20.95 -21.72
CA ALA A 648 3.07 -21.90 -22.53
C ALA A 648 3.71 -21.23 -23.76
N GLU A 649 4.83 -21.78 -24.25
CA GLU A 649 5.50 -21.25 -25.46
C GLU A 649 4.68 -21.40 -26.75
N GLU A 650 3.79 -22.39 -26.79
CA GLU A 650 2.94 -22.67 -27.95
C GLU A 650 1.54 -22.10 -27.71
N SER A 651 0.95 -21.58 -28.79
CA SER A 651 -0.46 -21.19 -28.85
C SER A 651 -1.37 -22.31 -28.34
N LYS A 652 -2.31 -21.99 -27.45
CA LYS A 652 -3.23 -22.96 -26.85
C LYS A 652 -4.65 -22.76 -27.33
N ARG A 653 -5.32 -23.88 -27.54
CA ARG A 653 -6.75 -23.90 -27.86
C ARG A 653 -7.55 -23.90 -26.58
N VAL A 654 -8.48 -22.96 -26.46
CA VAL A 654 -9.31 -22.78 -25.27
C VAL A 654 -10.77 -22.74 -25.68
N ASP A 655 -11.57 -23.60 -25.05
CA ASP A 655 -13.02 -23.65 -25.20
C ASP A 655 -13.67 -22.84 -24.08
N LEU A 656 -14.28 -21.71 -24.43
CA LEU A 656 -14.97 -20.81 -23.51
C LEU A 656 -16.47 -21.06 -23.53
N ARG A 657 -17.10 -21.08 -22.35
CA ARG A 657 -18.54 -21.33 -22.23
C ARG A 657 -19.37 -20.07 -22.44
N GLY A 658 -20.34 -20.16 -23.35
CA GLY A 658 -21.28 -19.08 -23.64
C GLY A 658 -20.87 -18.25 -24.87
N PRO A 659 -21.69 -17.24 -25.21
CA PRO A 659 -21.39 -16.36 -26.33
C PRO A 659 -20.22 -15.44 -25.95
N VAL A 660 -19.05 -15.67 -26.53
CA VAL A 660 -17.87 -14.82 -26.34
C VAL A 660 -17.45 -14.28 -27.71
N GLY A 661 -17.00 -13.02 -27.76
CA GLY A 661 -16.41 -12.44 -28.96
C GLY A 661 -15.14 -13.17 -29.36
N THR A 662 -14.72 -13.04 -30.62
CA THR A 662 -13.48 -13.66 -31.11
C THR A 662 -12.40 -12.64 -31.46
N THR A 663 -12.70 -11.35 -31.35
CA THR A 663 -11.71 -10.30 -31.57
C THR A 663 -11.05 -9.97 -30.24
N ASP A 664 -9.74 -10.19 -30.17
CA ASP A 664 -8.93 -9.76 -29.04
C ASP A 664 -8.85 -8.23 -29.01
N LEU A 665 -9.28 -7.63 -27.90
CA LEU A 665 -9.33 -6.18 -27.73
C LEU A 665 -7.94 -5.55 -27.60
N ILE A 666 -6.91 -6.33 -27.23
CA ILE A 666 -5.53 -5.81 -27.13
C ILE A 666 -4.90 -5.71 -28.53
N SER A 667 -4.88 -6.81 -29.29
CA SER A 667 -4.23 -6.86 -30.61
C SER A 667 -5.14 -6.42 -31.77
N GLY A 668 -6.45 -6.37 -31.58
CA GLY A 668 -7.46 -6.18 -32.62
C GLY A 668 -7.60 -7.37 -33.59
N SER A 669 -6.94 -8.50 -33.32
CA SER A 669 -6.92 -9.67 -34.18
C SER A 669 -8.08 -10.63 -33.86
N ASP A 670 -8.57 -11.34 -34.89
CA ASP A 670 -9.57 -12.41 -34.70
C ASP A 670 -8.85 -13.72 -34.33
N VAL A 671 -9.09 -14.19 -33.10
CA VAL A 671 -8.53 -15.42 -32.51
C VAL A 671 -9.52 -16.60 -32.57
N GLY A 672 -10.68 -16.41 -33.19
CA GLY A 672 -11.74 -17.41 -33.27
C GLY A 672 -11.41 -18.62 -34.14
N VAL A 673 -11.73 -19.81 -33.64
CA VAL A 673 -11.61 -21.08 -34.37
C VAL A 673 -12.98 -21.63 -34.74
N ASP A 674 -13.89 -21.72 -33.76
CA ASP A 674 -15.25 -22.22 -33.92
C ASP A 674 -16.19 -21.58 -32.89
N ALA A 675 -17.47 -21.51 -33.21
CA ALA A 675 -18.50 -21.03 -32.30
C ALA A 675 -19.85 -21.68 -32.64
N ASP A 676 -20.43 -22.43 -31.71
CA ASP A 676 -21.71 -23.12 -31.90
C ASP A 676 -22.88 -22.49 -31.12
N GLY A 677 -22.60 -21.39 -30.41
CA GLY A 677 -23.56 -20.62 -29.62
C GLY A 677 -23.65 -21.07 -28.16
N GLU A 678 -23.11 -22.24 -27.81
CA GLU A 678 -22.93 -22.68 -26.42
C GLU A 678 -21.46 -22.64 -26.01
N THR A 679 -20.55 -22.90 -26.94
CA THR A 679 -19.10 -22.81 -26.75
C THR A 679 -18.48 -21.93 -27.84
N THR A 680 -17.47 -21.16 -27.45
CA THR A 680 -16.61 -20.37 -28.34
C THR A 680 -15.18 -20.89 -28.18
N THR A 681 -14.58 -21.39 -29.27
CA THR A 681 -13.20 -21.89 -29.28
C THR A 681 -12.27 -20.82 -29.85
N VAL A 682 -11.19 -20.53 -29.12
CA VAL A 682 -10.16 -19.57 -29.51
C VAL A 682 -8.76 -20.20 -29.46
N ASP A 683 -7.84 -19.72 -30.28
CA ASP A 683 -6.41 -20.03 -30.19
C ASP A 683 -5.68 -18.81 -29.60
N VAL A 684 -5.03 -18.97 -28.44
CA VAL A 684 -4.43 -17.87 -27.66
C VAL A 684 -2.92 -18.07 -27.56
N ASP A 685 -2.16 -17.04 -27.95
CA ASP A 685 -0.70 -17.06 -27.87
C ASP A 685 -0.21 -16.75 -26.45
N ALA A 686 -0.40 -15.51 -25.95
CA ALA A 686 -0.05 -15.13 -24.57
C ALA A 686 -1.25 -14.59 -23.79
N VAL A 687 -2.07 -13.75 -24.44
CA VAL A 687 -3.30 -13.20 -23.87
C VAL A 687 -4.35 -13.02 -24.97
N ALA A 688 -5.63 -13.14 -24.61
CA ALA A 688 -6.75 -12.61 -25.37
C ALA A 688 -7.77 -11.98 -24.40
N VAL A 689 -8.22 -10.75 -24.70
CA VAL A 689 -9.31 -10.09 -23.98
C VAL A 689 -10.52 -10.01 -24.90
N LEU A 690 -11.63 -10.65 -24.52
CA LEU A 690 -12.76 -10.90 -25.40
C LEU A 690 -14.07 -10.40 -24.77
N GLU A 691 -14.84 -9.57 -25.49
CA GLU A 691 -16.14 -9.13 -24.99
C GLU A 691 -17.13 -10.29 -24.82
N THR A 692 -17.95 -10.22 -23.78
CA THR A 692 -19.05 -11.15 -23.54
C THR A 692 -20.29 -10.37 -23.07
N PRO A 693 -21.52 -10.78 -23.45
CA PRO A 693 -22.72 -10.12 -22.95
C PRO A 693 -23.07 -10.46 -21.50
N SER A 694 -22.40 -11.45 -20.88
CA SER A 694 -22.62 -11.81 -19.46
C SER A 694 -21.58 -12.80 -18.93
N LEU A 695 -21.20 -12.67 -17.66
CA LEU A 695 -20.45 -13.68 -16.88
C LEU A 695 -21.34 -14.73 -16.19
N SER A 696 -22.66 -14.59 -16.24
CA SER A 696 -23.62 -15.48 -15.55
C SER A 696 -23.61 -16.93 -16.07
N GLY A 697 -22.93 -17.20 -17.18
CA GLY A 697 -22.68 -18.54 -17.73
C GLY A 697 -21.26 -19.06 -17.51
N LEU A 698 -20.41 -18.28 -16.82
CA LEU A 698 -18.95 -18.42 -16.83
C LEU A 698 -18.33 -18.79 -15.47
N GLY A 699 -18.91 -18.62 -14.27
CA GLY A 699 -18.24 -19.18 -13.08
C GLY A 699 -18.70 -18.68 -11.72
N THR A 700 -17.96 -19.07 -10.68
CA THR A 700 -18.08 -18.54 -9.32
C THR A 700 -17.32 -17.23 -9.18
N HIS A 701 -17.89 -16.25 -8.48
CA HIS A 701 -17.29 -14.95 -8.17
C HIS A 701 -16.02 -15.11 -7.29
N VAL A 702 -14.94 -14.38 -7.61
CA VAL A 702 -13.63 -14.49 -6.91
C VAL A 702 -13.34 -13.22 -6.10
N ALA A 703 -13.47 -12.02 -6.69
CA ALA A 703 -13.31 -10.73 -6.00
C ALA A 703 -14.10 -9.61 -6.71
N GLY A 704 -14.40 -8.50 -6.05
CA GLY A 704 -15.15 -7.36 -6.62
C GLY A 704 -15.35 -6.25 -5.59
N VAL A 705 -15.50 -5.01 -6.04
CA VAL A 705 -15.76 -3.83 -5.17
C VAL A 705 -17.29 -3.70 -5.08
N THR A 706 -17.92 -4.31 -4.08
CA THR A 706 -19.39 -4.34 -4.02
C THR A 706 -19.98 -2.97 -3.68
N ASP A 707 -20.86 -2.48 -4.55
CA ASP A 707 -21.70 -1.28 -4.41
C ASP A 707 -23.16 -1.62 -4.02
N GLU A 708 -23.42 -2.75 -3.37
CA GLU A 708 -24.79 -3.14 -3.02
C GLU A 708 -25.29 -2.42 -1.76
N VAL A 709 -25.84 -1.21 -1.97
CA VAL A 709 -26.82 -0.59 -1.07
C VAL A 709 -28.06 -1.47 -1.03
N GLY A 710 -28.22 -2.24 0.05
CA GLY A 710 -29.31 -3.19 0.23
C GLY A 710 -30.66 -2.52 0.47
N ASP A 711 -31.41 -2.23 -0.59
CA ASP A 711 -32.83 -1.86 -0.49
C ASP A 711 -33.70 -3.14 -0.41
N ASP A 712 -33.64 -3.87 0.73
CA ASP A 712 -34.55 -5.01 1.00
C ASP A 712 -35.96 -4.50 1.31
N THR A 713 -36.79 -4.40 0.28
CA THR A 713 -38.24 -4.59 0.44
C THR A 713 -38.79 -5.59 -0.59
N GLY A 714 -38.62 -6.89 -0.31
CA GLY A 714 -39.12 -7.91 -1.24
C GLY A 714 -39.45 -9.29 -0.65
N ALA A 715 -40.38 -9.38 0.30
CA ALA A 715 -40.91 -10.67 0.76
C ALA A 715 -41.51 -11.51 -0.40
N GLY A 716 -40.96 -12.71 -0.65
CA GLY A 716 -41.54 -13.66 -1.62
C GLY A 716 -40.85 -15.01 -1.71
N ASP A 717 -41.36 -15.98 -0.93
CA ASP A 717 -41.14 -17.44 -1.00
C ASP A 717 -40.68 -18.01 -2.37
N ALA A 718 -39.55 -18.72 -2.38
CA ALA A 718 -39.36 -19.90 -3.25
C ALA A 718 -38.37 -20.89 -2.61
N ALA A 719 -38.80 -22.15 -2.53
CA ALA A 719 -38.15 -23.22 -1.80
C ALA A 719 -36.86 -23.76 -2.46
N TYR A 720 -35.83 -23.99 -1.65
CA TYR A 720 -34.63 -24.75 -1.99
C TYR A 720 -34.93 -26.24 -2.23
N PRO A 721 -34.37 -26.88 -3.28
CA PRO A 721 -34.08 -28.29 -3.24
C PRO A 721 -32.69 -28.52 -2.64
N GLU A 722 -32.66 -29.28 -1.55
CA GLU A 722 -31.46 -29.84 -0.93
C GLU A 722 -30.62 -30.65 -1.94
N GLY A 723 -29.30 -30.41 -1.89
CA GLY A 723 -28.29 -31.43 -2.16
C GLY A 723 -27.50 -31.26 -3.46
N VAL A 724 -26.30 -30.68 -3.36
CA VAL A 724 -25.15 -31.14 -4.14
C VAL A 724 -23.92 -31.12 -3.24
N ALA A 725 -23.28 -32.29 -3.16
CA ALA A 725 -22.07 -32.54 -2.41
C ALA A 725 -20.86 -31.87 -3.07
N THR A 726 -19.96 -31.36 -2.23
CA THR A 726 -18.56 -31.07 -2.53
C THR A 726 -17.93 -32.19 -3.36
N ALA A 727 -17.43 -31.85 -4.54
CA ALA A 727 -16.52 -32.70 -5.29
C ALA A 727 -15.35 -31.84 -5.76
N ARG A 728 -14.21 -32.02 -5.09
CA ARG A 728 -12.87 -31.75 -5.64
C ARG A 728 -12.75 -32.47 -6.97
N TRP A 729 -12.25 -31.81 -7.99
CA TRP A 729 -11.83 -32.47 -9.22
C TRP A 729 -10.38 -32.15 -9.54
N THR A 730 -9.69 -33.25 -9.81
CA THR A 730 -8.38 -33.42 -10.45
C THR A 730 -8.35 -32.90 -11.86
#